data_AF-A0AAE0SN45-F1
#
_entry.id   AF-A0AAE0SN45-F1
#
_cell.length_a   1.000
_cell.length_b   1.000
_cell.length_c   1.000
_cell.angle_alpha   90.00
_cell.angle_beta   90.00
_cell.angle_gamma   90.00
#
_symmetry.space_group_name_H-M   'P 1'
#
loop_
_entity.id
_entity.type
_entity.pdbx_description
1 polymer ?
#
loop_
_entity_poly.entity_id
_entity_poly.type
_entity_poly.pdbx_seq_one_letter_code
_entity_poly.pdbx_strand_id
1 'polypeptide(L)'
;MGCCFGIQNAQFVIYVKTGDKKYAGTDANVKIKLHDANGNITEDIVLDNFFRNDFESGQLDVFPIKWLKNFDGKVARIEFWRDSSGIGSDWYVDKILVENRKTNEIYTFPVFRWIKADYHYLIEHLDTSLPQFDSHRDQRAEELRDKRKVYEPTQKAPGCPTQVKSMPPDEAFSFDYKWDIVKTKAQLIVASKIVMLQSGNWESLSHLRNVYTKEIFCEPMGTKRWSNDLFFGHQRIASMNHSLIELCTEIPQKLDVTDETLRPFLEGWTLQQVIDAKRLFICDLHLLDGIKHREGFYVCSPVALFLMNGNHQLVPIAIQLYQNKGQNNPVFLPTDPPYTWMLAKMWYNNSDAAYHQSLTHLGFTHLLMEGVVVITHRNLSQSHPLFKLLAPHFLYLIAINTRGLELLVSPNGWVDKTMNIGIMGMFELISRGINSWRMNVHGTLPEDLKRRGLYSQNVLPGYHYRDDALLLYKAINNYVSKYVRLYYDTPEKIAGDWELQSWREEMTKPREQGGCGLQGVPEENGKFTTVEHIILTLTSIIFTCSVAHASTNFPQYDEYAYPPNYPALMRGKPPSSKEALTEQDVINNLPDKPTTMDMMIVTKILSSRGTKSLGDFEVQYIFEPQAKKVVEEFRQELAEISKIIKERNKARNPPYPFLDPEIVPNSISI
;
A
#
# COMPACT_ATOMS: atom_id res chain seq x y z
N MET A 1 4.42 -29.59 37.80
CA MET A 1 5.66 -29.25 38.54
C MET A 1 6.95 -29.83 37.93
N GLY A 2 6.93 -30.63 36.85
CA GLY A 2 8.16 -31.20 36.25
C GLY A 2 8.96 -30.29 35.31
N CYS A 3 8.35 -29.23 34.76
CA CYS A 3 8.98 -28.39 33.72
C CYS A 3 10.11 -27.49 34.28
N CYS A 4 10.04 -27.07 35.55
CA CYS A 4 11.04 -26.18 36.14
C CYS A 4 12.36 -26.88 36.55
N PHE A 5 12.34 -28.19 36.84
CA PHE A 5 13.53 -28.91 37.30
C PHE A 5 14.49 -29.28 36.14
N GLY A 6 13.98 -29.53 34.94
CA GLY A 6 14.81 -29.86 33.76
C GLY A 6 15.62 -28.67 33.25
N ILE A 7 15.12 -27.45 33.43
CA ILE A 7 15.73 -26.20 32.95
C ILE A 7 16.96 -25.80 33.79
N GLN A 8 17.00 -26.16 35.08
CA GLN A 8 18.08 -25.73 35.99
C GLN A 8 19.43 -26.42 35.75
N ASN A 9 19.44 -27.63 35.15
CA ASN A 9 20.65 -28.43 34.94
C ASN A 9 20.98 -28.65 33.45
N ALA A 10 20.51 -27.77 32.56
CA ALA A 10 20.76 -27.87 31.12
C ALA A 10 22.03 -27.10 30.72
N GLN A 11 22.87 -27.70 29.87
CA GLN A 11 24.03 -27.04 29.27
C GLN A 11 23.59 -26.08 28.15
N PHE A 12 22.63 -26.51 27.33
CA PHE A 12 22.00 -25.69 26.29
C PHE A 12 20.48 -25.72 26.43
N VAL A 13 19.81 -24.66 25.96
CA VAL A 13 18.35 -24.63 25.83
C VAL A 13 18.00 -24.24 24.40
N ILE A 14 17.23 -25.08 23.72
CA ILE A 14 16.79 -24.84 22.34
C ILE A 14 15.35 -24.35 22.39
N TYR A 15 15.08 -23.21 21.77
CA TYR A 15 13.76 -22.62 21.64
C TYR A 15 13.32 -22.72 20.18
N VAL A 16 12.16 -23.29 19.91
CA VAL A 16 11.64 -23.43 18.55
C VAL A 16 10.32 -22.67 18.46
N LYS A 17 10.28 -21.67 17.58
CA LYS A 17 9.05 -20.92 17.30
C LYS A 17 8.46 -21.43 15.99
N THR A 18 7.36 -22.17 16.08
CA THR A 18 6.52 -22.50 14.92
C THR A 18 5.70 -21.26 14.54
N GLY A 19 5.61 -20.96 13.24
CA GLY A 19 4.86 -19.81 12.75
C GLY A 19 3.34 -20.00 12.81
N ASP A 20 2.62 -18.92 12.60
CA ASP A 20 1.16 -18.84 12.72
C ASP A 20 0.42 -19.04 11.37
N LYS A 21 1.14 -19.54 10.36
CA LYS A 21 0.56 -19.86 9.05
C LYS A 21 -0.45 -21.00 9.17
N LYS A 22 -1.43 -21.01 8.26
CA LYS A 22 -2.41 -22.09 8.21
C LYS A 22 -1.70 -23.43 7.97
N TYR A 23 -1.94 -24.41 8.83
CA TYR A 23 -1.29 -25.73 8.83
C TYR A 23 0.22 -25.69 9.11
N ALA A 24 0.71 -24.69 9.85
CA ALA A 24 2.12 -24.58 10.19
C ALA A 24 2.63 -25.61 11.21
N GLY A 25 1.75 -26.27 11.97
CA GLY A 25 2.13 -27.20 13.03
C GLY A 25 2.37 -28.63 12.52
N THR A 26 3.14 -29.42 13.27
CA THR A 26 3.55 -30.78 12.85
C THR A 26 3.54 -31.77 14.01
N ASP A 27 3.13 -33.00 13.72
CA ASP A 27 3.25 -34.16 14.62
C ASP A 27 4.48 -35.04 14.29
N ALA A 28 5.36 -34.57 13.39
CA ALA A 28 6.55 -35.32 12.97
C ALA A 28 7.65 -35.29 14.05
N ASN A 29 8.53 -36.29 14.06
CA ASN A 29 9.69 -36.26 14.94
C ASN A 29 10.71 -35.25 14.41
N VAL A 30 11.11 -34.29 15.25
CA VAL A 30 12.08 -33.24 14.90
C VAL A 30 13.42 -33.52 15.54
N LYS A 31 14.49 -33.36 14.75
CA LYS A 31 15.87 -33.50 15.20
C LYS A 31 16.71 -32.29 14.80
N ILE A 32 17.75 -32.03 15.59
CA ILE A 32 18.70 -30.95 15.37
C ILE A 32 20.13 -31.36 15.71
N LYS A 33 21.10 -30.82 14.98
CA LYS A 33 22.52 -30.81 15.33
C LYS A 33 23.01 -29.39 15.44
N LEU A 34 23.92 -29.16 16.38
CA LEU A 34 24.61 -27.89 16.54
C LEU A 34 26.01 -28.01 15.92
N HIS A 35 26.40 -26.99 15.16
CA HIS A 35 27.72 -26.86 14.53
C HIS A 35 28.44 -25.66 15.15
N ASP A 36 29.69 -25.85 15.56
CA ASP A 36 30.54 -24.74 16.02
C ASP A 36 31.45 -24.22 14.89
N ALA A 37 32.09 -23.07 15.13
CA ALA A 37 32.99 -22.45 14.15
C ALA A 37 34.29 -23.26 13.88
N ASN A 38 34.61 -24.24 14.72
CA ASN A 38 35.82 -25.07 14.59
C ASN A 38 35.53 -26.40 13.85
N GLY A 39 34.30 -26.61 13.39
CA GLY A 39 33.87 -27.82 12.68
C GLY A 39 33.45 -28.96 13.60
N ASN A 40 33.29 -28.73 14.91
CA ASN A 40 32.68 -29.71 15.80
C ASN A 40 31.16 -29.75 15.55
N ILE A 41 30.60 -30.95 15.58
CA ILE A 41 29.17 -31.20 15.36
C ILE A 41 28.67 -32.10 16.49
N THR A 42 27.49 -31.82 17.02
CA THR A 42 26.85 -32.68 18.02
C THR A 42 26.32 -33.98 17.39
N GLU A 43 26.01 -34.97 18.24
CA GLU A 43 25.12 -36.07 17.85
C GLU A 43 23.69 -35.55 17.56
N ASP A 44 22.83 -36.39 16.98
CA ASP A 44 21.41 -36.09 16.76
C ASP A 44 20.71 -35.77 18.09
N ILE A 45 20.20 -34.54 18.23
CA ILE A 45 19.39 -34.14 19.36
C ILE A 45 17.92 -34.27 18.96
N VAL A 46 17.19 -35.14 19.64
CA VAL A 46 15.72 -35.26 19.48
C VAL A 46 15.05 -34.14 20.26
N LEU A 47 14.18 -33.38 19.60
CA LEU A 47 13.39 -32.31 20.22
C LEU A 47 12.01 -32.87 20.56
N ASP A 48 11.82 -33.25 21.82
CA ASP A 48 10.57 -33.80 22.35
C ASP A 48 10.38 -33.41 23.82
N ASN A 49 9.21 -32.84 24.14
CA ASN A 49 8.75 -32.63 25.50
C ASN A 49 7.75 -33.73 25.88
N PHE A 50 8.25 -34.72 26.62
CA PHE A 50 7.44 -35.84 27.10
C PHE A 50 6.11 -35.39 27.74
N PHE A 51 4.98 -35.89 27.21
CA PHE A 51 3.59 -35.53 27.55
C PHE A 51 3.08 -34.15 27.11
N ARG A 52 3.73 -33.49 26.16
CA ARG A 52 3.22 -32.26 25.51
C ARG A 52 3.03 -32.50 24.02
N ASN A 53 2.07 -31.78 23.43
CA ASN A 53 2.07 -31.63 21.98
C ASN A 53 2.97 -30.44 21.64
N ASP A 54 4.05 -30.73 20.94
CA ASP A 54 5.05 -29.75 20.52
C ASP A 54 4.75 -29.27 19.11
N PHE A 55 5.36 -28.15 18.72
CA PHE A 55 5.37 -27.62 17.37
C PHE A 55 4.01 -27.21 16.80
N GLU A 56 3.03 -26.87 17.65
CA GLU A 56 1.75 -26.34 17.19
C GLU A 56 1.87 -24.99 16.49
N SER A 57 0.91 -24.67 15.63
CA SER A 57 0.89 -23.37 14.93
C SER A 57 0.93 -22.20 15.92
N GLY A 58 1.92 -21.31 15.74
CA GLY A 58 2.15 -20.16 16.61
C GLY A 58 2.77 -20.49 17.97
N GLN A 59 3.07 -21.75 18.30
CA GLN A 59 3.63 -22.14 19.59
C GLN A 59 5.14 -21.85 19.69
N LEU A 60 5.59 -21.58 20.91
CA LEU A 60 7.01 -21.53 21.28
C LEU A 60 7.31 -22.72 22.20
N ASP A 61 8.16 -23.63 21.72
CA ASP A 61 8.60 -24.80 22.44
C ASP A 61 10.02 -24.65 22.97
N VAL A 62 10.30 -25.28 24.11
CA VAL A 62 11.56 -25.13 24.84
C VAL A 62 12.12 -26.49 25.22
N PHE A 63 13.33 -26.79 24.78
CA PHE A 63 13.98 -28.09 24.92
C PHE A 63 15.32 -27.94 25.68
N PRO A 64 15.37 -28.32 26.97
CA PRO A 64 16.60 -28.30 27.76
C PRO A 64 17.52 -29.48 27.43
N ILE A 65 18.76 -29.22 27.03
CA ILE A 65 19.76 -30.22 26.64
C ILE A 65 20.82 -30.33 27.74
N LYS A 66 20.88 -31.49 28.42
CA LYS A 66 21.68 -31.67 29.63
C LYS A 66 23.19 -31.81 29.39
N TRP A 67 23.59 -32.54 28.35
CA TRP A 67 25.00 -32.85 28.13
C TRP A 67 25.30 -33.11 26.66
N LEU A 68 26.17 -32.29 26.07
CA LEU A 68 26.74 -32.45 24.74
C LEU A 68 28.25 -32.68 24.89
N LYS A 69 28.69 -33.90 24.59
CA LYS A 69 30.09 -34.30 24.71
C LYS A 69 30.96 -33.49 23.75
N ASN A 70 32.01 -32.84 24.26
CA ASN A 70 32.98 -32.05 23.48
C ASN A 70 32.38 -30.89 22.67
N PHE A 71 31.20 -30.38 23.05
CA PHE A 71 30.57 -29.25 22.38
C PHE A 71 30.28 -28.12 23.38
N ASP A 72 31.23 -27.19 23.49
CA ASP A 72 31.17 -26.02 24.38
C ASP A 72 31.37 -24.69 23.61
N GLY A 73 31.52 -24.78 22.29
CA GLY A 73 31.87 -23.66 21.41
C GLY A 73 30.70 -22.74 21.09
N LYS A 74 31.02 -21.66 20.35
CA LYS A 74 30.01 -20.77 19.78
C LYS A 74 29.23 -21.50 18.70
N VAL A 75 27.91 -21.51 18.80
CA VAL A 75 27.05 -22.14 17.80
C VAL A 75 27.03 -21.26 16.55
N ALA A 76 27.68 -21.73 15.50
CA ALA A 76 27.79 -21.01 14.23
C ALA A 76 26.61 -21.32 13.31
N ARG A 77 26.14 -22.58 13.32
CA ARG A 77 25.08 -23.09 12.46
C ARG A 77 24.26 -24.16 13.18
N ILE A 78 23.02 -24.33 12.74
CA ILE A 78 22.20 -25.50 13.04
C ILE A 78 21.92 -26.32 11.78
N GLU A 79 21.79 -27.63 11.95
CA GLU A 79 21.26 -28.55 10.96
C GLU A 79 20.02 -29.21 11.58
N PHE A 80 18.85 -29.05 10.98
CA PHE A 80 17.62 -29.60 11.55
C PHE A 80 16.70 -30.17 10.48
N TRP A 81 15.91 -31.15 10.86
CA TRP A 81 14.99 -31.85 9.96
C TRP A 81 13.85 -32.46 10.76
N ARG A 82 12.82 -32.88 10.02
CA ARG A 82 11.75 -33.73 10.52
C ARG A 82 11.67 -35.01 9.70
N ASP A 83 11.11 -36.06 10.27
CA ASP A 83 10.73 -37.25 9.51
C ASP A 83 9.35 -37.09 8.82
N SER A 84 8.89 -38.17 8.21
CA SER A 84 7.58 -38.24 7.54
C SER A 84 6.44 -38.77 8.43
N SER A 85 6.65 -38.87 9.75
CA SER A 85 5.63 -39.38 10.68
C SER A 85 4.54 -38.33 10.96
N GLY A 86 3.41 -38.77 11.53
CA GLY A 86 2.28 -37.90 11.85
C GLY A 86 1.33 -37.61 10.67
N ILE A 87 0.14 -37.08 10.98
CA ILE A 87 -0.85 -36.62 9.98
C ILE A 87 -0.72 -35.10 9.86
N GLY A 88 -0.55 -34.58 8.64
CA GLY A 88 -0.35 -33.14 8.43
C GLY A 88 1.07 -32.67 8.78
N SER A 89 2.08 -33.36 8.24
CA SER A 89 3.49 -33.12 8.61
C SER A 89 4.10 -31.81 8.07
N ASP A 90 3.35 -30.97 7.38
CA ASP A 90 3.83 -29.66 6.94
C ASP A 90 4.23 -28.82 8.16
N TRP A 91 5.44 -28.26 8.16
CA TRP A 91 5.93 -27.54 9.33
C TRP A 91 6.53 -26.21 8.91
N TYR A 92 5.99 -25.10 9.40
CA TYR A 92 6.55 -23.78 9.15
C TYR A 92 7.22 -23.23 10.40
N VAL A 93 8.53 -22.99 10.31
CA VAL A 93 9.34 -22.52 11.44
C VAL A 93 9.69 -21.06 11.25
N ASP A 94 9.38 -20.20 12.22
CA ASP A 94 9.79 -18.79 12.20
C ASP A 94 11.27 -18.68 12.51
N LYS A 95 11.69 -19.22 13.66
CA LYS A 95 13.07 -19.14 14.16
C LYS A 95 13.37 -20.20 15.19
N ILE A 96 14.66 -20.51 15.33
CA ILE A 96 15.21 -21.33 16.40
C ILE A 96 16.22 -20.48 17.18
N LEU A 97 16.18 -20.55 18.51
CA LEU A 97 17.18 -19.94 19.39
C LEU A 97 17.93 -21.04 20.14
N VAL A 98 19.23 -20.88 20.30
CA VAL A 98 20.06 -21.78 21.11
C VAL A 98 20.74 -20.95 22.18
N GLU A 99 20.35 -21.15 23.43
CA GLU A 99 20.98 -20.54 24.60
C GLU A 99 22.07 -21.47 25.13
N ASN A 100 23.30 -20.97 25.23
CA ASN A 100 24.37 -21.64 25.97
C ASN A 100 24.33 -21.16 27.42
N ARG A 101 23.91 -22.02 28.35
CA ARG A 101 23.76 -21.67 29.79
C ARG A 101 25.10 -21.44 30.50
N LYS A 102 26.19 -21.96 29.95
CA LYS A 102 27.54 -21.78 30.51
C LYS A 102 28.07 -20.36 30.22
N THR A 103 27.81 -19.84 29.02
CA THR A 103 28.27 -18.51 28.59
C THR A 103 27.19 -17.41 28.70
N ASN A 104 25.92 -17.79 28.88
CA ASN A 104 24.73 -16.93 28.77
C ASN A 104 24.58 -16.26 27.39
N GLU A 105 25.19 -16.82 26.35
CA GLU A 105 25.01 -16.35 24.97
C GLU A 105 23.78 -17.00 24.32
N ILE A 106 23.04 -16.21 23.53
CA ILE A 106 21.89 -16.68 22.75
C ILE A 106 22.21 -16.55 21.27
N TYR A 107 22.17 -17.68 20.57
CA TYR A 107 22.35 -17.76 19.13
C TYR A 107 20.99 -17.84 18.45
N THR A 108 20.72 -16.92 17.52
CA THR A 108 19.45 -16.84 16.79
C THR A 108 19.61 -17.36 15.37
N PHE A 109 18.68 -18.20 14.93
CA PHE A 109 18.61 -18.79 13.60
C PHE A 109 17.24 -18.47 13.00
N PRO A 110 17.10 -17.38 12.21
CA PRO A 110 15.84 -17.09 11.54
C PRO A 110 15.61 -18.08 10.41
N VAL A 111 14.49 -18.79 10.46
CA VAL A 111 14.20 -19.89 9.53
C VAL A 111 13.23 -19.42 8.46
N PHE A 112 12.01 -19.03 8.82
CA PHE A 112 10.91 -18.61 7.94
C PHE A 112 10.55 -19.57 6.78
N ARG A 113 10.86 -20.86 6.92
CA ARG A 113 10.73 -21.88 5.87
C ARG A 113 9.69 -22.94 6.23
N TRP A 114 9.07 -23.49 5.19
CA TRP A 114 8.38 -24.79 5.28
C TRP A 114 9.42 -25.91 5.23
N ILE A 115 9.37 -26.80 6.20
CA ILE A 115 10.35 -27.87 6.38
C ILE A 115 9.83 -29.14 5.71
N LYS A 116 10.52 -29.56 4.65
CA LYS A 116 10.24 -30.80 3.93
C LYS A 116 10.62 -32.02 4.79
N ALA A 117 9.85 -33.09 4.64
CA ALA A 117 10.16 -34.39 5.24
C ALA A 117 11.55 -34.85 4.79
N ASP A 118 12.33 -35.38 5.73
CA ASP A 118 13.61 -36.06 5.49
C ASP A 118 14.67 -35.18 4.80
N TYR A 119 14.47 -33.86 4.76
CA TYR A 119 15.43 -32.89 4.23
C TYR A 119 16.10 -32.14 5.39
N HIS A 120 17.43 -32.10 5.37
CA HIS A 120 18.25 -31.44 6.38
C HIS A 120 18.47 -29.98 6.00
N TYR A 121 17.87 -29.07 6.75
CA TYR A 121 18.05 -27.63 6.58
C TYR A 121 19.25 -27.14 7.38
N LEU A 122 20.15 -26.42 6.71
CA LEU A 122 21.33 -25.82 7.28
C LEU A 122 21.11 -24.31 7.40
N ILE A 123 21.05 -23.80 8.64
CA ILE A 123 20.76 -22.38 8.92
C ILE A 123 21.92 -21.77 9.72
N GLU A 124 22.56 -20.77 9.14
CA GLU A 124 23.64 -20.02 9.75
C GLU A 124 23.11 -19.08 10.86
N HIS A 125 23.95 -18.74 11.84
CA HIS A 125 23.59 -17.77 12.86
C HIS A 125 23.23 -16.42 12.21
N LEU A 126 22.05 -15.88 12.55
CA LEU A 126 21.41 -14.68 11.97
C LEU A 126 20.96 -14.81 10.49
N ASP A 127 21.38 -15.86 9.78
CA ASP A 127 21.05 -16.24 8.40
C ASP A 127 20.72 -15.06 7.48
N THR A 128 21.74 -14.28 7.11
CA THR A 128 21.64 -13.19 6.13
C THR A 128 22.85 -13.18 5.22
N SER A 129 22.64 -13.37 3.91
CA SER A 129 23.73 -13.51 2.94
C SER A 129 23.31 -13.10 1.52
N LEU A 130 24.26 -12.48 0.80
CA LEU A 130 24.18 -12.39 -0.66
C LEU A 130 24.45 -13.78 -1.25
N PRO A 131 23.84 -14.13 -2.39
CA PRO A 131 23.84 -15.50 -2.87
C PRO A 131 25.26 -16.02 -3.20
N GLN A 132 26.17 -15.15 -3.65
CA GLN A 132 27.58 -15.49 -3.89
C GLN A 132 28.39 -15.80 -2.63
N PHE A 133 27.89 -15.44 -1.44
CA PHE A 133 28.54 -15.73 -0.15
C PHE A 133 27.79 -16.78 0.66
N ASP A 134 26.70 -17.33 0.13
CA ASP A 134 25.96 -18.39 0.77
C ASP A 134 26.74 -19.71 0.71
N SER A 135 26.89 -20.38 1.85
CA SER A 135 27.55 -21.69 1.97
C SER A 135 26.65 -22.86 1.53
N HIS A 136 25.34 -22.64 1.44
CA HIS A 136 24.32 -23.66 1.17
C HIS A 136 23.56 -23.35 -0.13
N ARG A 137 24.31 -23.04 -1.20
CA ARG A 137 23.76 -22.57 -2.49
C ARG A 137 22.73 -23.52 -3.12
N ASP A 138 22.90 -24.83 -2.96
CA ASP A 138 21.98 -25.82 -3.52
C ASP A 138 20.63 -25.80 -2.80
N GLN A 139 20.63 -25.69 -1.46
CA GLN A 139 19.42 -25.50 -0.65
C GLN A 139 18.71 -24.21 -1.08
N ARG A 140 19.44 -23.09 -1.14
CA ARG A 140 18.91 -21.79 -1.58
C ARG A 140 18.28 -21.84 -2.98
N ALA A 141 18.96 -22.49 -3.92
CA ALA A 141 18.45 -22.67 -5.28
C ALA A 141 17.20 -23.54 -5.32
N GLU A 142 17.11 -24.58 -4.48
CA GLU A 142 15.92 -25.41 -4.37
C GLU A 142 14.72 -24.66 -3.79
N GLU A 143 14.92 -23.91 -2.70
CA GLU A 143 13.91 -23.06 -2.09
C GLU A 143 13.32 -22.08 -3.12
N LEU A 144 14.17 -21.41 -3.91
CA LEU A 144 13.73 -20.52 -4.98
C LEU A 144 13.00 -21.25 -6.12
N ARG A 145 13.42 -22.47 -6.48
CA ARG A 145 12.69 -23.29 -7.46
C ARG A 145 11.27 -23.59 -6.99
N ASP A 146 11.09 -23.87 -5.69
CA ASP A 146 9.76 -24.14 -5.15
C ASP A 146 8.92 -22.88 -5.02
N LYS A 147 9.51 -21.75 -4.61
CA LYS A 147 8.81 -20.45 -4.62
C LYS A 147 8.32 -20.08 -6.03
N ARG A 148 9.09 -20.36 -7.09
CA ARG A 148 8.65 -20.13 -8.48
C ARG A 148 7.46 -20.97 -8.93
N LYS A 149 7.23 -22.13 -8.31
CA LYS A 149 6.03 -22.97 -8.57
C LYS A 149 4.80 -22.42 -7.85
N VAL A 150 4.98 -21.89 -6.64
CA VAL A 150 3.88 -21.38 -5.81
C VAL A 150 3.46 -19.96 -6.25
N TYR A 151 4.44 -19.09 -6.49
CA TYR A 151 4.23 -17.72 -6.94
C TYR A 151 4.25 -17.68 -8.48
N GLU A 152 3.24 -18.29 -9.09
CA GLU A 152 3.04 -18.25 -10.55
C GLU A 152 2.40 -16.90 -10.95
N PRO A 153 3.06 -16.09 -11.80
CA PRO A 153 2.52 -14.81 -12.25
C PRO A 153 1.38 -15.02 -13.26
N THR A 154 0.35 -14.18 -13.19
CA THR A 154 -0.76 -14.13 -14.15
C THR A 154 -1.30 -12.70 -14.31
N GLN A 155 -2.20 -12.50 -15.26
CA GLN A 155 -3.06 -11.31 -15.35
C GLN A 155 -4.51 -11.75 -15.15
N LYS A 156 -5.15 -11.31 -14.06
CA LYS A 156 -6.57 -11.65 -13.80
C LYS A 156 -7.53 -10.86 -14.70
N ALA A 157 -7.06 -9.75 -15.28
CA ALA A 157 -7.77 -8.98 -16.30
C ALA A 157 -6.79 -8.55 -17.41
N PRO A 158 -7.20 -8.53 -18.69
CA PRO A 158 -6.32 -8.17 -19.81
C PRO A 158 -5.67 -6.78 -19.65
N GLY A 159 -4.35 -6.72 -19.84
CA GLY A 159 -3.57 -5.48 -19.78
C GLY A 159 -3.36 -4.89 -18.37
N CYS A 160 -3.93 -5.50 -17.33
CA CYS A 160 -3.74 -5.10 -15.94
C CYS A 160 -2.38 -5.57 -15.37
N PRO A 161 -1.96 -5.05 -14.19
CA PRO A 161 -0.74 -5.50 -13.52
C PRO A 161 -0.69 -7.00 -13.28
N THR A 162 0.52 -7.53 -13.18
CA THR A 162 0.78 -8.94 -12.85
C THR A 162 0.38 -9.23 -11.41
N GLN A 163 -0.22 -10.39 -11.20
CA GLN A 163 -0.74 -10.87 -9.92
C GLN A 163 -0.37 -12.33 -9.73
N VAL A 164 -0.62 -12.87 -8.53
CA VAL A 164 -0.46 -14.30 -8.31
C VAL A 164 -1.66 -15.08 -8.89
N LYS A 165 -1.38 -16.19 -9.56
CA LYS A 165 -2.41 -17.06 -10.15
C LYS A 165 -3.32 -17.71 -9.12
N SER A 166 -2.75 -18.18 -8.03
CA SER A 166 -3.47 -18.77 -6.91
C SER A 166 -2.83 -18.28 -5.62
N MET A 167 -3.64 -17.90 -4.64
CA MET A 167 -3.16 -17.32 -3.38
C MET A 167 -2.26 -18.33 -2.66
N PRO A 168 -0.97 -18.02 -2.43
CA PRO A 168 -0.08 -18.88 -1.67
C PRO A 168 -0.59 -18.99 -0.22
N PRO A 169 -0.53 -20.18 0.41
CA PRO A 169 -0.91 -20.34 1.81
C PRO A 169 -0.17 -19.39 2.77
N ASP A 170 1.10 -19.09 2.47
CA ASP A 170 1.98 -18.20 3.23
C ASP A 170 1.44 -16.77 3.32
N GLU A 171 0.67 -16.35 2.32
CA GLU A 171 0.16 -14.99 2.19
C GLU A 171 -1.20 -14.81 2.85
N ALA A 172 -1.85 -15.88 3.33
CA ALA A 172 -3.16 -15.80 3.93
C ALA A 172 -3.15 -14.92 5.20
N PHE A 173 -4.26 -14.20 5.45
CA PHE A 173 -4.47 -13.53 6.72
C PHE A 173 -4.36 -14.52 7.89
N SER A 174 -3.89 -14.02 9.03
CA SER A 174 -4.11 -14.73 10.29
C SER A 174 -5.62 -14.87 10.56
N PHE A 175 -5.98 -15.89 11.35
CA PHE A 175 -7.38 -16.18 11.67
C PHE A 175 -8.07 -14.98 12.36
N ASP A 176 -7.38 -14.35 13.31
CA ASP A 176 -7.90 -13.21 14.08
C ASP A 176 -8.20 -12.02 13.17
N TYR A 177 -7.27 -11.67 12.29
CA TYR A 177 -7.44 -10.57 11.35
C TYR A 177 -8.67 -10.75 10.46
N LYS A 178 -8.87 -11.97 9.95
CA LYS A 178 -10.04 -12.31 9.12
C LYS A 178 -11.35 -12.14 9.90
N TRP A 179 -11.37 -12.52 11.18
CA TRP A 179 -12.56 -12.42 12.03
C TRP A 179 -12.90 -10.98 12.40
N ASP A 180 -11.91 -10.13 12.65
CA ASP A 180 -12.12 -8.73 12.99
C ASP A 180 -12.82 -7.95 11.85
N ILE A 181 -12.39 -8.17 10.60
CA ILE A 181 -13.05 -7.57 9.42
C ILE A 181 -14.50 -8.03 9.29
N VAL A 182 -14.77 -9.33 9.48
CA VAL A 182 -16.12 -9.90 9.36
C VAL A 182 -17.04 -9.37 10.46
N LYS A 183 -16.56 -9.34 11.70
CA LYS A 183 -17.30 -8.82 12.86
C LYS A 183 -17.64 -7.34 12.68
N THR A 184 -16.67 -6.53 12.26
CA THR A 184 -16.86 -5.10 12.01
C THR A 184 -17.91 -4.85 10.93
N LYS A 185 -17.83 -5.57 9.81
CA LYS A 185 -18.83 -5.46 8.74
C LYS A 185 -20.24 -5.82 9.22
N ALA A 186 -20.39 -6.91 9.99
CA ALA A 186 -21.69 -7.32 10.51
C ALA A 186 -22.31 -6.27 11.44
N GLN A 187 -21.49 -5.68 12.33
CA GLN A 187 -21.93 -4.60 13.22
C GLN A 187 -22.40 -3.37 12.43
N LEU A 188 -21.66 -2.96 11.40
CA LEU A 188 -22.02 -1.82 10.55
C LEU A 188 -23.32 -2.05 9.76
N ILE A 189 -23.57 -3.28 9.27
CA ILE A 189 -24.82 -3.62 8.57
C ILE A 189 -26.04 -3.56 9.52
N VAL A 190 -25.90 -4.01 10.76
CA VAL A 190 -26.98 -3.92 11.75
C VAL A 190 -27.26 -2.45 12.06
N ALA A 191 -26.21 -1.66 12.30
CA ALA A 191 -26.34 -0.23 12.56
C ALA A 191 -26.98 0.52 11.39
N SER A 192 -26.61 0.21 10.15
CA SER A 192 -27.15 0.90 8.98
C SER A 192 -28.65 0.70 8.81
N LYS A 193 -29.19 -0.49 9.12
CA LYS A 193 -30.63 -0.76 9.10
C LYS A 193 -31.39 0.12 10.09
N ILE A 194 -30.85 0.29 11.30
CA ILE A 194 -31.45 1.14 12.34
C ILE A 194 -31.44 2.61 11.87
N VAL A 195 -30.31 3.08 11.37
CA VAL A 195 -30.14 4.45 10.85
C VAL A 195 -31.09 4.72 9.67
N MET A 196 -31.25 3.77 8.74
CA MET A 196 -32.16 3.93 7.61
C MET A 196 -33.61 4.14 8.06
N LEU A 197 -34.05 3.42 9.10
CA LEU A 197 -35.40 3.58 9.67
C LEU A 197 -35.60 4.94 10.35
N GLN A 198 -34.55 5.50 10.96
CA GLN A 198 -34.63 6.73 11.75
C GLN A 198 -34.40 8.02 10.94
N SER A 199 -33.81 7.94 9.74
CA SER A 199 -33.31 9.10 9.00
C SER A 199 -34.31 9.80 8.06
N GLY A 200 -35.60 9.42 8.07
CA GLY A 200 -36.66 10.09 7.30
C GLY A 200 -36.50 10.01 5.77
N ASN A 201 -37.16 10.87 4.99
CA ASN A 201 -36.95 10.93 3.53
C ASN A 201 -35.95 12.03 3.15
N TRP A 202 -35.23 11.84 2.04
CA TRP A 202 -34.32 12.83 1.50
C TRP A 202 -35.05 13.74 0.50
N GLU A 203 -35.50 14.88 1.00
CA GLU A 203 -36.27 15.89 0.25
C GLU A 203 -35.47 17.19 0.04
N SER A 204 -34.37 17.37 0.79
CA SER A 204 -33.43 18.49 0.66
C SER A 204 -32.00 18.00 0.93
N LEU A 205 -30.99 18.77 0.51
CA LEU A 205 -29.57 18.47 0.78
C LEU A 205 -29.28 18.39 2.29
N SER A 206 -30.04 19.14 3.09
CA SER A 206 -29.93 19.11 4.56
C SER A 206 -30.28 17.74 5.15
N HIS A 207 -31.26 17.03 4.58
CA HIS A 207 -31.72 15.73 5.08
C HIS A 207 -30.70 14.60 4.88
N LEU A 208 -29.73 14.77 3.98
CA LEU A 208 -28.67 13.78 3.75
C LEU A 208 -27.82 13.56 5.00
N ARG A 209 -27.75 14.55 5.90
CA ARG A 209 -26.98 14.46 7.14
C ARG A 209 -27.64 13.62 8.23
N ASN A 210 -28.92 13.25 8.05
CA ASN A 210 -29.70 12.49 9.04
C ASN A 210 -29.21 11.04 9.23
N VAL A 211 -28.28 10.56 8.39
CA VAL A 211 -27.71 9.21 8.49
C VAL A 211 -26.49 9.12 9.41
N TYR A 212 -25.93 10.25 9.85
CA TYR A 212 -24.73 10.26 10.68
C TYR A 212 -25.06 10.11 12.15
N THR A 213 -24.38 9.17 12.80
CA THR A 213 -24.48 8.92 14.25
C THR A 213 -23.16 9.25 14.94
N LYS A 214 -23.20 9.57 16.23
CA LYS A 214 -22.01 9.99 16.96
C LYS A 214 -20.99 8.86 17.13
N GLU A 215 -21.44 7.64 17.32
CA GLU A 215 -20.57 6.50 17.65
C GLU A 215 -20.16 5.67 16.43
N ILE A 216 -21.04 5.51 15.44
CA ILE A 216 -20.85 4.51 14.38
C ILE A 216 -20.51 5.17 13.05
N PHE A 217 -21.39 6.02 12.53
CA PHE A 217 -21.20 6.63 11.20
C PHE A 217 -20.73 8.09 11.31
N CYS A 218 -19.96 8.45 12.34
CA CYS A 218 -19.44 9.80 12.64
C CYS A 218 -19.47 10.78 11.46
N GLU A 219 -20.06 11.96 11.66
CA GLU A 219 -20.22 12.95 10.59
C GLU A 219 -18.86 13.36 9.96
N PRO A 220 -18.65 13.13 8.64
CA PRO A 220 -17.44 13.53 7.92
C PRO A 220 -17.21 15.04 7.91
N MET A 221 -15.97 15.49 7.81
CA MET A 221 -15.66 16.93 7.69
C MET A 221 -16.22 17.56 6.39
N GLY A 222 -16.30 16.77 5.31
CA GLY A 222 -16.82 17.21 4.02
C GLY A 222 -18.27 17.73 4.08
N THR A 223 -19.10 17.25 5.01
CA THR A 223 -20.52 17.64 5.11
C THR A 223 -20.71 19.15 5.34
N LYS A 224 -19.71 19.82 5.93
CA LYS A 224 -19.75 21.24 6.28
C LYS A 224 -19.09 22.15 5.25
N ARG A 225 -18.44 21.59 4.23
CA ARG A 225 -17.51 22.34 3.34
C ARG A 225 -17.65 22.03 1.87
N TRP A 226 -18.31 20.93 1.50
CA TRP A 226 -18.41 20.40 0.14
C TRP A 226 -18.82 21.42 -0.94
N SER A 227 -19.72 22.35 -0.63
CA SER A 227 -20.22 23.32 -1.60
C SER A 227 -19.25 24.47 -1.86
N ASN A 228 -18.23 24.65 -1.02
CA ASN A 228 -17.26 25.74 -1.09
C ASN A 228 -16.12 25.43 -2.06
N ASP A 229 -15.81 26.39 -2.94
CA ASP A 229 -14.70 26.35 -3.90
C ASP A 229 -13.32 26.22 -3.25
N LEU A 230 -13.12 26.79 -2.05
CA LEU A 230 -11.88 26.62 -1.28
C LEU A 230 -11.66 25.15 -0.89
N PHE A 231 -12.73 24.44 -0.52
CA PHE A 231 -12.61 23.03 -0.14
C PHE A 231 -12.42 22.15 -1.36
N PHE A 232 -13.11 22.45 -2.47
CA PHE A 232 -12.91 21.77 -3.75
C PHE A 232 -11.45 21.89 -4.26
N GLY A 233 -10.84 23.07 -4.11
CA GLY A 233 -9.41 23.27 -4.37
C GLY A 233 -8.52 22.50 -3.39
N HIS A 234 -8.81 22.55 -2.09
CA HIS A 234 -8.07 21.81 -1.06
C HIS A 234 -8.04 20.29 -1.32
N GLN A 235 -9.13 19.71 -1.84
CA GLN A 235 -9.18 18.28 -2.21
C GLN A 235 -8.09 17.88 -3.21
N ARG A 236 -7.60 18.80 -4.05
CA ARG A 236 -6.55 18.52 -5.05
C ARG A 236 -5.15 18.34 -4.43
N ILE A 237 -4.95 18.82 -3.20
CA ILE A 237 -3.62 18.92 -2.58
C ILE A 237 -3.53 18.26 -1.19
N ALA A 238 -4.64 18.06 -0.51
CA ALA A 238 -4.65 17.60 0.88
C ALA A 238 -5.84 16.68 1.18
N SER A 239 -6.14 15.80 0.22
CA SER A 239 -7.16 14.75 0.32
C SER A 239 -6.68 13.46 -0.38
N MET A 240 -7.58 12.65 -0.96
CA MET A 240 -7.32 11.33 -1.53
C MET A 240 -6.55 11.32 -2.84
N ASN A 241 -6.89 12.20 -3.78
CA ASN A 241 -6.28 12.25 -5.11
C ASN A 241 -5.41 13.49 -5.29
N HIS A 242 -4.31 13.49 -4.56
CA HIS A 242 -3.37 14.60 -4.45
C HIS A 242 -2.30 14.63 -5.56
N SER A 243 -2.28 13.65 -6.47
CA SER A 243 -1.19 13.46 -7.43
C SER A 243 -1.50 13.94 -8.86
N LEU A 244 -2.68 14.53 -9.09
CA LEU A 244 -3.12 14.96 -10.43
C LEU A 244 -2.81 16.42 -10.77
N ILE A 245 -2.81 17.30 -9.77
CA ILE A 245 -2.66 18.74 -10.03
C ILE A 245 -1.24 19.04 -10.52
N GLU A 246 -1.14 19.86 -11.55
CA GLU A 246 0.11 20.30 -12.17
C GLU A 246 0.13 21.81 -12.35
N LEU A 247 1.32 22.41 -12.40
CA LEU A 247 1.49 23.81 -12.76
C LEU A 247 1.09 24.01 -14.24
N CYS A 248 0.14 24.91 -14.50
CA CYS A 248 -0.28 25.23 -15.85
C CYS A 248 0.63 26.30 -16.45
N THR A 249 1.47 25.88 -17.40
CA THR A 249 2.39 26.77 -18.12
C THR A 249 1.81 27.31 -19.42
N GLU A 250 0.77 26.65 -19.95
CA GLU A 250 -0.02 27.07 -21.09
C GLU A 250 -1.43 26.50 -20.99
N ILE A 251 -2.42 27.22 -21.55
CA ILE A 251 -3.78 26.72 -21.66
C ILE A 251 -3.84 25.66 -22.77
N PRO A 252 -4.27 24.42 -22.48
CA PRO A 252 -4.42 23.41 -23.52
C PRO A 252 -5.43 23.86 -24.58
N GLN A 253 -5.10 23.67 -25.87
CA GLN A 253 -5.98 24.08 -26.99
C GLN A 253 -7.39 23.49 -26.93
N LYS A 254 -7.54 22.32 -26.28
CA LYS A 254 -8.81 21.63 -26.07
C LYS A 254 -9.75 22.29 -25.06
N LEU A 255 -9.23 23.18 -24.21
CA LEU A 255 -10.01 23.89 -23.21
C LEU A 255 -10.54 25.20 -23.81
N ASP A 256 -11.86 25.41 -23.76
CA ASP A 256 -12.50 26.58 -24.38
C ASP A 256 -12.52 27.81 -23.47
N VAL A 257 -11.34 28.23 -23.03
CA VAL A 257 -11.15 29.43 -22.20
C VAL A 257 -10.34 30.49 -22.94
N THR A 258 -10.71 31.75 -22.74
CA THR A 258 -9.97 32.92 -23.21
C THR A 258 -9.59 33.79 -22.01
N ASP A 259 -8.71 34.79 -22.23
CA ASP A 259 -8.40 35.81 -21.22
C ASP A 259 -9.68 36.51 -20.74
N GLU A 260 -10.62 36.80 -21.66
CA GLU A 260 -11.92 37.41 -21.35
C GLU A 260 -12.79 36.53 -20.46
N THR A 261 -12.86 35.22 -20.74
CA THR A 261 -13.62 34.25 -19.95
C THR A 261 -13.10 34.15 -18.51
N LEU A 262 -11.78 34.20 -18.33
CA LEU A 262 -11.14 34.05 -17.01
C LEU A 262 -10.97 35.36 -16.25
N ARG A 263 -11.02 36.51 -16.94
CA ARG A 263 -10.79 37.86 -16.40
C ARG A 263 -11.44 38.13 -15.04
N PRO A 264 -12.70 37.71 -14.75
CA PRO A 264 -13.31 37.95 -13.44
C PRO A 264 -12.54 37.33 -12.25
N PHE A 265 -11.74 36.29 -12.50
CA PHE A 265 -11.04 35.53 -11.48
C PHE A 265 -9.56 35.90 -11.34
N LEU A 266 -8.97 36.61 -12.32
CA LEU A 266 -7.52 36.87 -12.38
C LEU A 266 -7.04 38.04 -11.49
N GLU A 267 -7.89 38.58 -10.62
CA GLU A 267 -7.53 39.64 -9.66
C GLU A 267 -6.89 40.89 -10.32
N GLY A 268 -7.33 41.22 -11.53
CA GLY A 268 -6.82 42.36 -12.30
C GLY A 268 -5.55 42.09 -13.11
N TRP A 269 -5.02 40.87 -13.06
CA TRP A 269 -3.88 40.43 -13.86
C TRP A 269 -4.34 39.90 -15.22
N THR A 270 -3.47 39.95 -16.23
CA THR A 270 -3.68 39.18 -17.46
C THR A 270 -3.38 37.70 -17.23
N LEU A 271 -3.95 36.82 -18.05
CA LEU A 271 -3.67 35.39 -17.95
C LEU A 271 -2.18 35.07 -18.04
N GLN A 272 -1.45 35.76 -18.92
CA GLN A 272 0.00 35.58 -19.05
C GLN A 272 0.74 35.97 -17.76
N GLN A 273 0.38 37.08 -17.12
CA GLN A 273 0.99 37.48 -15.84
C GLN A 273 0.75 36.44 -14.74
N VAL A 274 -0.43 35.81 -14.72
CA VAL A 274 -0.77 34.75 -13.76
C VAL A 274 0.08 33.50 -14.01
N ILE A 275 0.26 33.11 -15.27
CA ILE A 275 1.12 31.98 -15.67
C ILE A 275 2.59 32.27 -15.32
N ASP A 276 3.10 33.45 -15.67
CA ASP A 276 4.48 33.86 -15.40
C ASP A 276 4.79 33.87 -13.90
N ALA A 277 3.80 34.27 -13.09
CA ALA A 277 3.88 34.22 -11.63
C ALA A 277 3.62 32.83 -11.02
N LYS A 278 3.41 31.79 -11.83
CA LYS A 278 3.15 30.40 -11.41
C LYS A 278 1.94 30.25 -10.50
N ARG A 279 0.88 31.00 -10.79
CA ARG A 279 -0.36 31.02 -10.00
C ARG A 279 -1.48 30.18 -10.63
N LEU A 280 -1.29 29.67 -11.84
CA LEU A 280 -2.28 28.86 -12.55
C LEU A 280 -1.95 27.37 -12.49
N PHE A 281 -2.94 26.54 -12.20
CA PHE A 281 -2.82 25.09 -12.09
C PHE A 281 -3.90 24.39 -12.88
N ILE A 282 -3.64 23.14 -13.26
CA ILE A 282 -4.54 22.34 -14.07
C ILE A 282 -4.64 20.91 -13.53
N CYS A 283 -5.83 20.34 -13.66
CA CYS A 283 -6.05 18.90 -13.57
C CYS A 283 -6.71 18.43 -14.87
N ASP A 284 -6.18 17.37 -15.47
CA ASP A 284 -6.67 16.84 -16.74
C ASP A 284 -6.89 15.33 -16.65
N LEU A 285 -8.16 14.93 -16.64
CA LEU A 285 -8.61 13.55 -16.51
C LEU A 285 -8.81 12.85 -17.86
N HIS A 286 -7.97 13.16 -18.86
CA HIS A 286 -8.04 12.62 -20.22
C HIS A 286 -8.05 11.09 -20.33
N LEU A 287 -7.47 10.35 -19.36
CA LEU A 287 -7.48 8.88 -19.39
C LEU A 287 -8.90 8.29 -19.31
N LEU A 288 -9.87 9.06 -18.81
CA LEU A 288 -11.29 8.68 -18.76
C LEU A 288 -12.01 8.88 -20.09
N ASP A 289 -11.38 9.49 -21.10
CA ASP A 289 -12.05 9.76 -22.36
C ASP A 289 -12.44 8.47 -23.06
N GLY A 290 -13.74 8.34 -23.36
CA GLY A 290 -14.32 7.10 -23.91
C GLY A 290 -14.17 5.88 -23.00
N ILE A 291 -14.05 6.05 -21.68
CA ILE A 291 -13.99 4.92 -20.75
C ILE A 291 -15.33 4.17 -20.75
N LYS A 292 -15.27 2.84 -20.65
CA LYS A 292 -16.48 2.05 -20.40
C LYS A 292 -17.10 2.42 -19.07
N HIS A 293 -18.42 2.37 -19.04
CA HIS A 293 -19.21 2.60 -17.83
C HIS A 293 -20.45 1.72 -17.86
N ARG A 294 -21.17 1.69 -16.74
CA ARG A 294 -22.41 0.92 -16.61
C ARG A 294 -23.49 1.47 -17.52
N GLU A 295 -24.36 0.58 -17.99
CA GLU A 295 -25.54 0.95 -18.75
C GLU A 295 -26.44 1.91 -17.94
N GLY A 296 -26.93 2.98 -18.57
CA GLY A 296 -27.76 3.99 -17.91
C GLY A 296 -27.00 5.00 -17.05
N PHE A 297 -25.69 4.85 -16.87
CA PHE A 297 -24.81 5.80 -16.19
C PHE A 297 -23.94 6.55 -17.20
N TYR A 298 -23.27 7.61 -16.73
CA TYR A 298 -22.37 8.45 -17.55
C TYR A 298 -21.09 8.73 -16.76
N VAL A 299 -19.99 8.97 -17.45
CA VAL A 299 -18.72 9.37 -16.85
C VAL A 299 -18.12 10.49 -17.68
N CYS A 300 -17.62 11.53 -17.01
CA CYS A 300 -16.98 12.67 -17.65
C CYS A 300 -15.47 12.42 -17.81
N SER A 301 -14.82 13.18 -18.70
CA SER A 301 -13.37 13.21 -18.88
C SER A 301 -12.86 14.65 -18.71
N PRO A 302 -13.00 15.25 -17.51
CA PRO A 302 -12.97 16.69 -17.36
C PRO A 302 -11.55 17.28 -17.38
N VAL A 303 -11.49 18.57 -17.69
CA VAL A 303 -10.31 19.44 -17.54
C VAL A 303 -10.71 20.60 -16.64
N ALA A 304 -9.95 20.87 -15.58
CA ALA A 304 -10.23 21.94 -14.63
C ALA A 304 -9.01 22.85 -14.40
N LEU A 305 -9.25 24.16 -14.35
CA LEU A 305 -8.25 25.17 -13.99
C LEU A 305 -8.47 25.66 -12.58
N PHE A 306 -7.36 25.90 -11.89
CA PHE A 306 -7.32 26.44 -10.55
C PHE A 306 -6.36 27.62 -10.46
N LEU A 307 -6.70 28.59 -9.61
CA LEU A 307 -5.89 29.78 -9.35
C LEU A 307 -5.41 29.76 -7.89
N MET A 308 -4.15 30.09 -7.67
CA MET A 308 -3.65 30.52 -6.37
C MET A 308 -3.97 32.01 -6.18
N ASN A 309 -5.01 32.29 -5.40
CA ASN A 309 -5.52 33.65 -5.17
C ASN A 309 -4.57 34.49 -4.29
N GLY A 310 -4.84 35.79 -4.15
CA GLY A 310 -4.03 36.72 -3.36
C GLY A 310 -3.98 36.40 -1.86
N ASN A 311 -4.89 35.54 -1.36
CA ASN A 311 -4.92 35.04 0.00
C ASN A 311 -4.18 33.70 0.17
N HIS A 312 -3.41 33.26 -0.84
CA HIS A 312 -2.71 31.98 -0.86
C HIS A 312 -3.62 30.76 -0.74
N GLN A 313 -4.81 30.83 -1.36
CA GLN A 313 -5.76 29.73 -1.42
C GLN A 313 -5.95 29.27 -2.86
N LEU A 314 -5.98 27.95 -3.05
CA LEU A 314 -6.25 27.33 -4.34
C LEU A 314 -7.77 27.27 -4.57
N VAL A 315 -8.25 27.91 -5.64
CA VAL A 315 -9.68 27.95 -6.01
C VAL A 315 -9.90 27.51 -7.46
N PRO A 316 -10.96 26.74 -7.77
CA PRO A 316 -11.36 26.45 -9.15
C PRO A 316 -11.82 27.72 -9.86
N ILE A 317 -11.43 27.89 -11.12
CA ILE A 317 -11.86 29.04 -11.96
C ILE A 317 -12.57 28.60 -13.25
N ALA A 318 -12.37 27.36 -13.69
CA ALA A 318 -13.03 26.81 -14.88
C ALA A 318 -13.09 25.28 -14.82
N ILE A 319 -14.19 24.69 -15.29
CA ILE A 319 -14.36 23.24 -15.48
C ILE A 319 -15.01 22.98 -16.84
N GLN A 320 -14.36 22.17 -17.67
CA GLN A 320 -14.95 21.60 -18.88
C GLN A 320 -15.12 20.09 -18.64
N LEU A 321 -16.33 19.55 -18.83
CA LEU A 321 -16.63 18.17 -18.39
C LEU A 321 -16.10 17.09 -19.35
N TYR A 322 -15.85 17.43 -20.61
CA TYR A 322 -15.27 16.51 -21.59
C TYR A 322 -14.08 17.13 -22.31
N GLN A 323 -13.25 16.28 -22.91
CA GLN A 323 -12.01 16.68 -23.57
C GLN A 323 -12.22 17.59 -24.77
N ASN A 324 -13.25 17.35 -25.59
CA ASN A 324 -13.46 18.06 -26.85
C ASN A 324 -14.44 19.24 -26.67
N LYS A 325 -14.10 20.40 -27.25
CA LYS A 325 -14.98 21.57 -27.31
C LYS A 325 -16.28 21.24 -28.03
N GLY A 326 -17.38 21.87 -27.63
CA GLY A 326 -18.64 21.78 -28.36
C GLY A 326 -19.78 22.50 -27.65
N GLN A 327 -20.85 22.75 -28.40
CA GLN A 327 -22.04 23.45 -27.88
C GLN A 327 -22.66 22.78 -26.65
N ASN A 328 -22.54 21.45 -26.55
CA ASN A 328 -23.05 20.64 -25.44
C ASN A 328 -21.99 20.34 -24.37
N ASN A 329 -20.83 20.98 -24.43
CA ASN A 329 -19.74 20.87 -23.44
C ASN A 329 -19.19 22.27 -23.13
N PRO A 330 -20.00 23.15 -22.50
CA PRO A 330 -19.55 24.48 -22.15
C PRO A 330 -18.47 24.43 -21.06
N VAL A 331 -17.68 25.50 -20.95
CA VAL A 331 -16.81 25.71 -19.79
C VAL A 331 -17.63 26.33 -18.66
N PHE A 332 -17.84 25.57 -17.60
CA PHE A 332 -18.50 26.03 -16.38
C PHE A 332 -17.56 26.90 -15.55
N LEU A 333 -18.10 27.97 -14.96
CA LEU A 333 -17.37 28.98 -14.19
C LEU A 333 -18.04 29.20 -12.82
N PRO A 334 -17.30 29.68 -11.81
CA PRO A 334 -17.88 30.06 -10.51
C PRO A 334 -18.98 31.13 -10.58
N THR A 335 -19.06 31.89 -11.68
CA THR A 335 -20.09 32.91 -11.92
C THR A 335 -21.38 32.35 -12.55
N ASP A 336 -21.40 31.08 -12.95
CA ASP A 336 -22.61 30.43 -13.46
C ASP A 336 -23.63 30.22 -12.32
N PRO A 337 -24.91 29.89 -12.62
CA PRO A 337 -25.92 29.69 -11.58
C PRO A 337 -25.46 28.69 -10.50
N PRO A 338 -25.71 28.94 -9.20
CA PRO A 338 -25.04 28.21 -8.10
C PRO A 338 -25.18 26.68 -8.17
N TYR A 339 -26.38 26.17 -8.45
CA TYR A 339 -26.62 24.72 -8.56
C TYR A 339 -25.99 24.11 -9.82
N THR A 340 -25.86 24.89 -10.89
CA THR A 340 -25.20 24.47 -12.14
C THR A 340 -23.69 24.34 -11.94
N TRP A 341 -23.06 25.35 -11.33
CA TRP A 341 -21.63 25.28 -10.95
C TRP A 341 -21.36 24.14 -9.96
N MET A 342 -22.25 23.98 -8.97
CA MET A 342 -22.15 22.91 -7.98
C MET A 342 -22.23 21.52 -8.63
N LEU A 343 -23.16 21.31 -9.56
CA LEU A 343 -23.28 20.03 -10.26
C LEU A 343 -22.08 19.77 -11.19
N ALA A 344 -21.52 20.79 -11.83
CA ALA A 344 -20.27 20.65 -12.60
C ALA A 344 -19.09 20.18 -11.72
N LYS A 345 -18.94 20.74 -10.51
CA LYS A 345 -17.94 20.28 -9.53
C LYS A 345 -18.20 18.84 -9.08
N MET A 346 -19.46 18.44 -8.85
CA MET A 346 -19.80 17.05 -8.50
C MET A 346 -19.42 16.08 -9.62
N TRP A 347 -19.72 16.41 -10.89
CA TRP A 347 -19.32 15.57 -12.02
C TRP A 347 -17.81 15.51 -12.22
N TYR A 348 -17.08 16.60 -11.93
CA TYR A 348 -15.63 16.54 -11.84
C TYR A 348 -15.17 15.56 -10.75
N ASN A 349 -15.69 15.68 -9.52
CA ASN A 349 -15.33 14.79 -8.42
C ASN A 349 -15.77 13.33 -8.68
N ASN A 350 -16.79 13.09 -9.49
CA ASN A 350 -17.17 11.75 -9.94
C ASN A 350 -16.11 11.10 -10.84
N SER A 351 -15.61 11.86 -11.81
CA SER A 351 -14.49 11.42 -12.65
C SER A 351 -13.21 11.25 -11.83
N ASP A 352 -12.96 12.17 -10.90
CA ASP A 352 -11.82 12.08 -10.00
C ASP A 352 -11.92 10.87 -9.06
N ALA A 353 -13.12 10.48 -8.62
CA ALA A 353 -13.35 9.23 -7.89
C ALA A 353 -13.09 7.98 -8.72
N ALA A 354 -13.49 7.98 -9.99
CA ALA A 354 -13.17 6.91 -10.92
C ALA A 354 -11.65 6.76 -11.10
N TYR A 355 -10.93 7.89 -11.25
CA TYR A 355 -9.48 7.91 -11.33
C TYR A 355 -8.83 7.44 -10.02
N HIS A 356 -9.26 7.97 -8.88
CA HIS A 356 -8.70 7.65 -7.58
C HIS A 356 -8.78 6.15 -7.28
N GLN A 357 -9.99 5.59 -7.32
CA GLN A 357 -10.23 4.19 -6.95
C GLN A 357 -9.50 3.24 -7.90
N SER A 358 -9.51 3.54 -9.20
CA SER A 358 -8.90 2.67 -10.20
C SER A 358 -7.38 2.80 -10.22
N LEU A 359 -6.83 4.01 -10.20
CA LEU A 359 -5.41 4.26 -10.44
C LEU A 359 -4.64 4.52 -9.16
N THR A 360 -4.86 5.64 -8.48
CA THR A 360 -4.01 6.00 -7.32
C THR A 360 -4.17 5.06 -6.14
N HIS A 361 -5.32 4.40 -6.02
CA HIS A 361 -5.60 3.39 -5.00
C HIS A 361 -5.33 1.98 -5.54
N LEU A 362 -6.25 1.37 -6.29
CA LEU A 362 -6.13 -0.05 -6.66
C LEU A 362 -4.95 -0.33 -7.62
N GLY A 363 -4.81 0.45 -8.69
CA GLY A 363 -3.85 0.19 -9.76
C GLY A 363 -2.39 0.39 -9.34
N PHE A 364 -2.06 1.59 -8.86
CA PHE A 364 -0.68 2.03 -8.59
C PHE A 364 -0.15 1.63 -7.22
N THR A 365 -1.00 1.20 -6.28
CA THR A 365 -0.53 0.62 -5.01
C THR A 365 -0.79 -0.89 -5.00
N HIS A 366 -2.03 -1.32 -4.80
CA HIS A 366 -2.39 -2.72 -4.60
C HIS A 366 -1.88 -3.65 -5.71
N LEU A 367 -2.35 -3.47 -6.94
CA LEU A 367 -2.11 -4.44 -8.03
C LEU A 367 -0.67 -4.35 -8.55
N LEU A 368 -0.12 -3.13 -8.65
CA LEU A 368 1.26 -2.95 -9.07
C LEU A 368 2.25 -3.58 -8.08
N MET A 369 2.05 -3.36 -6.78
CA MET A 369 2.92 -3.93 -5.76
C MET A 369 2.69 -5.43 -5.56
N GLU A 370 1.50 -5.97 -5.83
CA GLU A 370 1.29 -7.43 -5.85
C GLU A 370 2.24 -8.13 -6.83
N GLY A 371 2.36 -7.58 -8.04
CA GLY A 371 3.32 -8.07 -9.02
C GLY A 371 4.75 -8.05 -8.49
N VAL A 372 5.14 -6.94 -7.84
CA VAL A 372 6.47 -6.82 -7.21
C VAL A 372 6.66 -7.86 -6.10
N VAL A 373 5.65 -8.12 -5.27
CA VAL A 373 5.70 -9.16 -4.22
C VAL A 373 5.93 -10.53 -4.85
N VAL A 374 5.13 -10.87 -5.87
CA VAL A 374 5.25 -12.14 -6.62
C VAL A 374 6.68 -12.32 -7.16
N ILE A 375 7.20 -11.32 -7.88
CA ILE A 375 8.54 -11.39 -8.45
C ILE A 375 9.63 -11.40 -7.36
N THR A 376 9.41 -10.73 -6.23
CA THR A 376 10.34 -10.78 -5.08
C THR A 376 10.46 -12.19 -4.52
N HIS A 377 9.35 -12.86 -4.23
CA HIS A 377 9.37 -14.25 -3.73
C HIS A 377 9.99 -15.24 -4.72
N ARG A 378 9.90 -14.97 -6.02
CA ARG A 378 10.46 -15.82 -7.08
C ARG A 378 11.98 -15.70 -7.24
N ASN A 379 12.58 -14.59 -6.80
CA ASN A 379 13.96 -14.26 -7.13
C ASN A 379 14.86 -14.06 -5.91
N LEU A 380 14.34 -13.55 -4.80
CA LEU A 380 15.13 -13.28 -3.60
C LEU A 380 14.87 -14.34 -2.54
N SER A 381 15.92 -15.03 -2.10
CA SER A 381 15.82 -15.98 -0.99
C SER A 381 15.44 -15.28 0.32
N GLN A 382 14.86 -16.02 1.26
CA GLN A 382 14.57 -15.52 2.61
C GLN A 382 15.82 -15.12 3.41
N SER A 383 16.99 -15.65 3.03
CA SER A 383 18.30 -15.23 3.55
C SER A 383 18.82 -13.95 2.89
N HIS A 384 18.23 -13.52 1.77
CA HIS A 384 18.68 -12.32 1.05
C HIS A 384 18.40 -11.05 1.88
N PRO A 385 19.37 -10.13 2.06
CA PRO A 385 19.16 -8.92 2.86
C PRO A 385 18.00 -8.06 2.32
N LEU A 386 17.87 -7.94 0.99
CA LEU A 386 16.77 -7.18 0.40
C LEU A 386 15.39 -7.83 0.60
N PHE A 387 15.29 -9.16 0.69
CA PHE A 387 14.04 -9.82 1.05
C PHE A 387 13.65 -9.45 2.49
N LYS A 388 14.60 -9.52 3.43
CA LYS A 388 14.37 -9.20 4.84
C LYS A 388 13.97 -7.74 5.04
N LEU A 389 14.51 -6.83 4.23
CA LEU A 389 14.13 -5.42 4.23
C LEU A 389 12.68 -5.22 3.75
N LEU A 390 12.27 -5.91 2.68
CA LEU A 390 10.95 -5.74 2.05
C LEU A 390 9.82 -6.53 2.71
N ALA A 391 10.12 -7.67 3.34
CA ALA A 391 9.11 -8.58 3.87
C ALA A 391 8.06 -7.92 4.80
N PRO A 392 8.41 -7.02 5.75
CA PRO A 392 7.42 -6.30 6.54
C PRO A 392 6.44 -5.47 5.72
N HIS A 393 6.86 -4.98 4.55
CA HIS A 393 6.09 -4.09 3.69
C HIS A 393 5.19 -4.82 2.69
N PHE A 394 5.28 -6.15 2.63
CA PHE A 394 4.43 -7.00 1.79
C PHE A 394 3.36 -7.77 2.57
N LEU A 395 3.42 -7.72 3.90
CA LEU A 395 2.52 -8.46 4.77
C LEU A 395 1.05 -8.22 4.40
N TYR A 396 0.34 -9.32 4.11
CA TYR A 396 -1.08 -9.38 3.75
C TYR A 396 -1.51 -8.76 2.42
N LEU A 397 -0.59 -8.22 1.62
CA LEU A 397 -0.92 -7.55 0.35
C LEU A 397 -1.64 -8.48 -0.63
N ILE A 398 -1.10 -9.68 -0.87
CA ILE A 398 -1.73 -10.68 -1.74
C ILE A 398 -3.09 -11.13 -1.18
N ALA A 399 -3.21 -11.25 0.16
CA ALA A 399 -4.43 -11.66 0.83
C ALA A 399 -5.57 -10.65 0.62
N ILE A 400 -5.27 -9.36 0.85
CA ILE A 400 -6.27 -8.31 0.70
C ILE A 400 -6.67 -8.12 -0.76
N ASN A 401 -5.72 -8.19 -1.69
CA ASN A 401 -6.03 -8.09 -3.12
C ASN A 401 -6.91 -9.24 -3.59
N THR A 402 -6.60 -10.48 -3.17
CA THR A 402 -7.42 -11.65 -3.50
C THR A 402 -8.86 -11.45 -3.03
N ARG A 403 -9.05 -11.07 -1.76
CA ARG A 403 -10.38 -10.82 -1.19
C ARG A 403 -11.09 -9.63 -1.82
N GLY A 404 -10.37 -8.54 -2.11
CA GLY A 404 -10.89 -7.33 -2.74
C GLY A 404 -11.42 -7.62 -4.13
N LEU A 405 -10.69 -8.39 -4.94
CA LEU A 405 -11.14 -8.80 -6.27
C LEU A 405 -12.32 -9.78 -6.22
N GLU A 406 -12.40 -10.65 -5.22
CA GLU A 406 -13.53 -11.58 -5.07
C GLU A 406 -14.82 -10.89 -4.61
N LEU A 407 -14.72 -9.89 -3.71
CA LEU A 407 -15.90 -9.34 -3.00
C LEU A 407 -16.26 -7.91 -3.41
N LEU A 408 -15.29 -7.07 -3.77
CA LEU A 408 -15.49 -5.65 -4.06
C LEU A 408 -15.45 -5.39 -5.57
N VAL A 409 -14.45 -5.94 -6.27
CA VAL A 409 -14.19 -5.75 -7.70
C VAL A 409 -14.57 -7.01 -8.49
N SER A 410 -15.78 -7.50 -8.25
CA SER A 410 -16.38 -8.66 -8.91
C SER A 410 -17.74 -8.28 -9.51
N PRO A 411 -18.29 -9.08 -10.45
CA PRO A 411 -19.62 -8.84 -10.99
C PRO A 411 -20.67 -8.72 -9.89
N ASN A 412 -21.45 -7.64 -9.89
CA ASN A 412 -22.41 -7.29 -8.82
C ASN A 412 -21.78 -7.03 -7.44
N GLY A 413 -20.46 -6.86 -7.39
CA GLY A 413 -19.70 -6.44 -6.22
C GLY A 413 -19.95 -4.98 -5.88
N TRP A 414 -19.16 -4.45 -4.94
CA TRP A 414 -19.31 -3.07 -4.46
C TRP A 414 -19.09 -2.04 -5.57
N VAL A 415 -18.06 -2.21 -6.40
CA VAL A 415 -17.74 -1.27 -7.49
C VAL A 415 -18.90 -1.16 -8.48
N ASP A 416 -19.47 -2.30 -8.89
CA ASP A 416 -20.63 -2.35 -9.79
C ASP A 416 -21.89 -1.75 -9.17
N LYS A 417 -22.02 -1.70 -7.84
CA LYS A 417 -23.17 -1.12 -7.16
C LYS A 417 -23.03 0.39 -6.95
N THR A 418 -21.81 0.85 -6.70
CA THR A 418 -21.56 2.18 -6.13
C THR A 418 -20.71 3.11 -7.00
N MET A 419 -20.28 2.67 -8.19
CA MET A 419 -19.54 3.53 -9.12
C MET A 419 -20.18 3.57 -10.50
N ASN A 420 -20.08 4.70 -11.20
CA ASN A 420 -20.60 4.84 -12.58
C ASN A 420 -19.84 3.95 -13.57
N ILE A 421 -18.51 3.86 -13.42
CA ILE A 421 -17.62 3.08 -14.31
C ILE A 421 -17.85 1.56 -14.22
N GLY A 422 -18.32 1.05 -13.07
CA GLY A 422 -18.34 -0.38 -12.76
C GLY A 422 -16.95 -1.05 -12.89
N ILE A 423 -16.91 -2.38 -12.75
CA ILE A 423 -15.65 -3.13 -12.84
C ILE A 423 -15.04 -3.07 -14.26
N MET A 424 -15.87 -2.98 -15.30
CA MET A 424 -15.41 -2.92 -16.69
C MET A 424 -14.59 -1.66 -16.95
N GLY A 425 -15.13 -0.49 -16.57
CA GLY A 425 -14.42 0.78 -16.69
C GLY A 425 -13.20 0.85 -15.78
N MET A 426 -13.30 0.29 -14.57
CA MET A 426 -12.18 0.26 -13.62
C MET A 426 -10.96 -0.51 -14.18
N PHE A 427 -11.15 -1.74 -14.66
CA PHE A 427 -10.03 -2.52 -15.23
C PHE A 427 -9.49 -1.93 -16.53
N GLU A 428 -10.36 -1.35 -17.36
CA GLU A 428 -9.90 -0.63 -18.55
C GLU A 428 -9.05 0.59 -18.19
N LEU A 429 -9.47 1.37 -17.18
CA LEU A 429 -8.72 2.53 -16.72
C LEU A 429 -7.37 2.13 -16.12
N ILE A 430 -7.34 1.06 -15.31
CA ILE A 430 -6.09 0.47 -14.79
C ILE A 430 -5.14 0.08 -15.91
N SER A 431 -5.65 -0.64 -16.92
CA SER A 431 -4.88 -1.06 -18.09
C SER A 431 -4.29 0.13 -18.86
N ARG A 432 -5.06 1.22 -19.02
CA ARG A 432 -4.57 2.47 -19.63
C ARG A 432 -3.49 3.13 -18.78
N GLY A 433 -3.74 3.32 -17.48
CA GLY A 433 -2.90 4.10 -16.58
C GLY A 433 -1.58 3.41 -16.21
N ILE A 434 -1.53 2.09 -16.11
CA ILE A 434 -0.30 1.40 -15.70
C ILE A 434 0.85 1.56 -16.69
N ASN A 435 0.55 1.81 -17.97
CA ASN A 435 1.56 2.02 -19.00
C ASN A 435 2.22 3.41 -18.93
N SER A 436 1.60 4.38 -18.24
CA SER A 436 2.22 5.69 -18.00
C SER A 436 3.02 5.73 -16.70
N TRP A 437 2.79 4.80 -15.77
CA TRP A 437 3.49 4.76 -14.49
C TRP A 437 4.97 4.38 -14.66
N ARG A 438 5.84 5.05 -13.91
CA ARG A 438 7.31 4.90 -14.00
C ARG A 438 7.89 4.91 -12.59
N MET A 439 8.72 3.92 -12.24
CA MET A 439 9.29 3.81 -10.89
C MET A 439 10.16 5.01 -10.54
N ASN A 440 11.08 5.41 -11.42
CA ASN A 440 11.96 6.57 -11.26
C ASN A 440 11.28 7.95 -11.46
N VAL A 441 9.95 8.00 -11.60
CA VAL A 441 9.20 9.26 -11.63
C VAL A 441 8.07 9.21 -10.62
N HIS A 442 7.06 8.39 -10.87
CA HIS A 442 5.85 8.27 -10.07
C HIS A 442 6.08 7.51 -8.75
N GLY A 443 7.02 6.55 -8.73
CA GLY A 443 7.48 5.88 -7.51
C GLY A 443 8.50 6.68 -6.69
N THR A 444 8.93 7.84 -7.19
CA THR A 444 9.94 8.71 -6.58
C THR A 444 9.35 10.11 -6.39
N LEU A 445 8.71 10.34 -5.25
CA LEU A 445 7.95 11.56 -4.97
C LEU A 445 8.66 12.88 -5.36
N PRO A 446 9.97 13.08 -5.07
CA PRO A 446 10.67 14.29 -5.51
C PRO A 446 10.63 14.52 -7.03
N GLU A 447 10.77 13.45 -7.84
CA GLU A 447 10.79 13.54 -9.30
C GLU A 447 9.38 13.76 -9.87
N ASP A 448 8.35 13.10 -9.33
CA ASP A 448 6.96 13.39 -9.71
C ASP A 448 6.60 14.86 -9.41
N LEU A 449 6.96 15.39 -8.24
CA LEU A 449 6.71 16.78 -7.89
C LEU A 449 7.47 17.76 -8.79
N LYS A 450 8.71 17.45 -9.19
CA LYS A 450 9.47 18.27 -10.15
C LYS A 450 8.80 18.28 -11.51
N ARG A 451 8.39 17.10 -12.01
CA ARG A 451 7.66 16.95 -13.28
C ARG A 451 6.40 17.80 -13.30
N ARG A 452 5.62 17.80 -12.21
CA ARG A 452 4.38 18.59 -12.08
C ARG A 452 4.61 20.08 -11.79
N GLY A 453 5.86 20.51 -11.57
CA GLY A 453 6.21 21.88 -11.23
C GLY A 453 5.91 22.28 -9.77
N LEU A 454 5.69 21.30 -8.88
CA LEU A 454 5.16 21.51 -7.52
C LEU A 454 6.16 21.19 -6.39
N TYR A 455 7.41 20.84 -6.72
CA TYR A 455 8.45 20.52 -5.73
C TYR A 455 8.75 21.68 -4.78
N SER A 456 8.75 22.92 -5.28
CA SER A 456 8.98 24.11 -4.45
C SER A 456 7.74 24.47 -3.62
N GLN A 457 7.94 24.68 -2.32
CA GLN A 457 6.88 25.09 -1.40
C GLN A 457 6.26 26.45 -1.75
N ASN A 458 7.01 27.30 -2.46
CA ASN A 458 6.58 28.65 -2.83
C ASN A 458 5.56 28.66 -3.98
N VAL A 459 5.49 27.60 -4.79
CA VAL A 459 4.60 27.55 -5.96
C VAL A 459 3.17 27.22 -5.53
N LEU A 460 3.01 26.23 -4.64
CA LEU A 460 1.70 25.79 -4.18
C LEU A 460 1.72 25.65 -2.64
N PRO A 461 1.50 26.73 -1.88
CA PRO A 461 1.33 26.67 -0.43
C PRO A 461 0.05 25.88 -0.07
N GLY A 462 0.01 25.35 1.16
CA GLY A 462 -1.12 24.52 1.61
C GLY A 462 -1.11 23.09 1.09
N TYR A 463 -0.10 22.68 0.32
CA TYR A 463 0.04 21.31 -0.19
C TYR A 463 0.51 20.33 0.89
N HIS A 464 -0.39 20.03 1.84
CA HIS A 464 -0.08 19.26 3.04
C HIS A 464 0.47 17.86 2.74
N TYR A 465 -0.06 17.16 1.72
CA TYR A 465 0.49 15.89 1.26
C TYR A 465 1.96 16.00 0.89
N ARG A 466 2.34 16.96 0.03
CA ARG A 466 3.74 17.17 -0.40
C ARG A 466 4.65 17.36 0.81
N ASP A 467 4.27 18.25 1.71
CA ASP A 467 5.13 18.69 2.80
C ASP A 467 5.38 17.59 3.83
N ASP A 468 4.43 16.67 4.02
CA ASP A 468 4.53 15.56 4.96
C ASP A 468 5.13 14.32 4.26
N ALA A 469 4.69 13.99 3.06
CA ALA A 469 5.18 12.84 2.30
C ALA A 469 6.66 12.98 1.91
N LEU A 470 7.17 14.20 1.67
CA LEU A 470 8.61 14.42 1.43
C LEU A 470 9.47 14.10 2.66
N LEU A 471 8.96 14.34 3.88
CA LEU A 471 9.68 13.98 5.11
C LEU A 471 9.77 12.46 5.23
N LEU A 472 8.64 11.76 5.01
CA LEU A 472 8.58 10.30 5.07
C LEU A 472 9.43 9.65 3.96
N TYR A 473 9.34 10.17 2.73
CA TYR A 473 10.15 9.69 1.61
C TYR A 473 11.65 9.79 1.94
N LYS A 474 12.09 10.92 2.50
CA LYS A 474 13.48 11.11 2.93
C LYS A 474 13.89 10.12 4.03
N ALA A 475 13.05 9.92 5.05
CA ALA A 475 13.32 8.96 6.12
C ALA A 475 13.43 7.52 5.60
N ILE A 476 12.52 7.11 4.70
CA ILE A 476 12.58 5.80 4.03
C ILE A 476 13.85 5.68 3.19
N ASN A 477 14.19 6.72 2.41
CA ASN A 477 15.40 6.72 1.60
C ASN A 477 16.68 6.62 2.45
N ASN A 478 16.74 7.34 3.58
CA ASN A 478 17.85 7.25 4.54
C ASN A 478 17.98 5.84 5.12
N TYR A 479 16.85 5.27 5.56
CA TYR A 479 16.77 3.91 6.09
C TYR A 479 17.28 2.87 5.09
N VAL A 480 16.74 2.89 3.86
CA VAL A 480 17.15 2.01 2.77
C VAL A 480 18.63 2.22 2.43
N SER A 481 19.07 3.47 2.30
CA SER A 481 20.46 3.80 1.94
C SER A 481 21.46 3.22 2.94
N LYS A 482 21.20 3.42 4.24
CA LYS A 482 22.05 2.88 5.30
C LYS A 482 22.04 1.35 5.28
N TYR A 483 20.86 0.73 5.15
CA TYR A 483 20.72 -0.72 5.15
C TYR A 483 21.43 -1.38 3.95
N VAL A 484 21.15 -0.91 2.73
CA VAL A 484 21.70 -1.48 1.49
C VAL A 484 23.23 -1.40 1.49
N ARG A 485 23.81 -0.29 1.96
CA ARG A 485 25.27 -0.10 2.02
C ARG A 485 25.99 -1.02 3.01
N LEU A 486 25.28 -1.66 3.95
CA LEU A 486 25.87 -2.71 4.79
C LEU A 486 26.23 -3.96 3.97
N TYR A 487 25.51 -4.22 2.88
CA TYR A 487 25.64 -5.45 2.10
C TYR A 487 26.27 -5.22 0.72
N TYR A 488 26.06 -4.04 0.11
CA TYR A 488 26.63 -3.65 -1.19
C TYR A 488 27.63 -2.50 -1.02
N ASP A 489 28.78 -2.81 -0.42
CA ASP A 489 29.92 -1.91 -0.22
C ASP A 489 30.84 -1.80 -1.43
N THR A 490 30.82 -2.78 -2.34
CA THR A 490 31.60 -2.76 -3.58
C THR A 490 30.75 -3.09 -4.83
N PRO A 491 31.12 -2.58 -6.03
CA PRO A 491 30.42 -2.91 -7.28
C PRO A 491 30.41 -4.40 -7.61
N GLU A 492 31.44 -5.15 -7.22
CA GLU A 492 31.54 -6.59 -7.47
C GLU A 492 30.45 -7.37 -6.73
N LYS A 493 30.01 -6.91 -5.55
CA LYS A 493 28.89 -7.53 -4.84
C LYS A 493 27.57 -7.34 -5.58
N ILE A 494 27.39 -6.23 -6.31
CA ILE A 494 26.21 -5.99 -7.14
C ILE A 494 26.27 -6.84 -8.41
N ALA A 495 27.42 -6.87 -9.07
CA ALA A 495 27.62 -7.63 -10.30
C ALA A 495 27.56 -9.14 -10.09
N GLY A 496 28.04 -9.63 -8.95
CA GLY A 496 28.05 -11.04 -8.57
C GLY A 496 26.75 -11.57 -7.97
N ASP A 497 25.78 -10.70 -7.68
CA ASP A 497 24.49 -11.08 -7.11
C ASP A 497 23.48 -11.44 -8.21
N TRP A 498 23.40 -12.72 -8.55
CA TRP A 498 22.50 -13.20 -9.60
C TRP A 498 21.03 -13.11 -9.22
N GLU A 499 20.68 -13.14 -7.93
CA GLU A 499 19.29 -13.02 -7.46
C GLU A 499 18.79 -11.60 -7.68
N LEU A 500 19.61 -10.59 -7.34
CA LEU A 500 19.33 -9.18 -7.59
C LEU A 500 19.13 -8.91 -9.09
N GLN A 501 20.00 -9.44 -9.95
CA GLN A 501 19.89 -9.21 -11.40
C GLN A 501 18.67 -9.91 -12.00
N SER A 502 18.37 -11.16 -11.61
CA SER A 502 17.16 -11.86 -12.04
C SER A 502 15.88 -11.21 -11.53
N TRP A 503 15.89 -10.67 -10.31
CA TRP A 503 14.78 -9.89 -9.76
C TRP A 503 14.48 -8.66 -10.63
N ARG A 504 15.52 -7.90 -11.02
CA ARG A 504 15.39 -6.76 -11.94
C ARG A 504 14.86 -7.15 -13.32
N GLU A 505 15.38 -8.26 -13.84
CA GLU A 505 14.95 -8.81 -15.12
C GLU A 505 13.45 -9.16 -15.09
N GLU A 506 12.99 -9.96 -14.12
CA GLU A 506 11.57 -10.32 -14.01
C GLU A 506 10.66 -9.11 -13.69
N MET A 507 11.14 -8.09 -12.96
CA MET A 507 10.39 -6.86 -12.73
C MET A 507 10.13 -6.07 -14.03
N THR A 508 11.10 -6.04 -14.94
CA THR A 508 11.01 -5.26 -16.19
C THR A 508 10.48 -6.07 -17.37
N LYS A 509 10.55 -7.41 -17.30
CA LYS A 509 10.04 -8.33 -18.30
C LYS A 509 8.56 -8.05 -18.59
N PRO A 510 8.13 -8.05 -19.87
CA PRO A 510 6.72 -7.80 -20.23
C PRO A 510 5.73 -8.70 -19.48
N ARG A 511 4.56 -8.15 -19.16
CA ARG A 511 3.52 -8.85 -18.37
C ARG A 511 3.01 -10.09 -19.09
N GLU A 512 2.90 -10.00 -20.41
CA GLU A 512 2.46 -11.08 -21.30
C GLU A 512 3.46 -12.26 -21.31
N GLN A 513 4.70 -12.03 -20.83
CA GLN A 513 5.74 -13.05 -20.69
C GLN A 513 5.96 -13.46 -19.21
N GLY A 514 5.05 -13.08 -18.31
CA GLY A 514 5.08 -13.43 -16.90
C GLY A 514 5.99 -12.54 -16.03
N GLY A 515 6.41 -11.37 -16.50
CA GLY A 515 7.07 -10.34 -15.67
C GLY A 515 6.09 -9.30 -15.13
N CYS A 516 6.58 -8.17 -14.58
CA CYS A 516 5.70 -7.06 -14.15
C CYS A 516 5.53 -5.95 -15.21
N GLY A 517 6.40 -5.91 -16.23
CA GLY A 517 6.43 -4.85 -17.23
C GLY A 517 6.70 -3.46 -16.64
N LEU A 518 7.39 -3.38 -15.49
CA LEU A 518 7.66 -2.12 -14.82
C LEU A 518 8.60 -1.26 -15.66
N GLN A 519 8.20 -0.02 -15.86
CA GLN A 519 9.00 0.96 -16.58
C GLN A 519 9.71 1.89 -15.59
N GLY A 520 10.90 2.37 -15.96
CA GLY A 520 11.67 3.27 -15.11
C GLY A 520 12.35 2.59 -13.91
N VAL A 521 12.46 1.26 -13.90
CA VAL A 521 13.36 0.57 -12.96
C VAL A 521 14.80 0.96 -13.34
N PRO A 522 15.62 1.51 -12.43
CA PRO A 522 16.96 1.98 -12.73
C PRO A 522 17.82 0.89 -13.40
N GLU A 523 18.68 1.30 -14.32
CA GLU A 523 19.57 0.38 -15.01
C GLU A 523 20.78 1.08 -15.63
N GLU A 524 21.77 0.24 -15.94
CA GLU A 524 22.76 0.49 -16.97
C GLU A 524 22.88 -0.80 -17.79
N ASN A 525 22.61 -0.73 -19.09
CA ASN A 525 22.63 -1.88 -20.00
C ASN A 525 21.80 -3.10 -19.51
N GLY A 526 20.56 -2.90 -19.04
CA GLY A 526 19.71 -4.00 -18.58
C GLY A 526 19.97 -4.48 -17.16
N LYS A 527 20.88 -3.86 -16.40
CA LYS A 527 21.35 -4.38 -15.11
C LYS A 527 21.40 -3.33 -14.02
N PHE A 528 21.34 -3.78 -12.76
CA PHE A 528 21.75 -2.97 -11.63
C PHE A 528 23.28 -2.94 -11.57
N THR A 529 23.89 -1.76 -11.68
CA THR A 529 25.36 -1.57 -11.65
C THR A 529 25.82 -0.72 -10.47
N THR A 530 24.93 0.07 -9.87
CA THR A 530 25.24 0.96 -8.75
C THR A 530 24.31 0.71 -7.58
N VAL A 531 24.79 1.05 -6.38
CA VAL A 531 23.98 0.96 -5.15
C VAL A 531 22.78 1.92 -5.20
N GLU A 532 22.89 3.04 -5.91
CA GLU A 532 21.79 4.01 -6.07
C GLU A 532 20.61 3.42 -6.85
N HIS A 533 20.87 2.53 -7.82
CA HIS A 533 19.79 1.82 -8.51
C HIS A 533 18.96 0.99 -7.54
N ILE A 534 19.62 0.25 -6.64
CA ILE A 534 19.00 -0.59 -5.63
C ILE A 534 18.23 0.27 -4.61
N ILE A 535 18.87 1.35 -4.13
CA ILE A 535 18.28 2.28 -3.15
C ILE A 535 17.00 2.91 -3.70
N LEU A 536 17.03 3.40 -4.96
CA LEU A 536 15.84 4.00 -5.58
C LEU A 536 14.70 2.98 -5.67
N THR A 537 14.98 1.77 -6.18
CA THR A 537 13.95 0.73 -6.34
C THR A 537 13.30 0.37 -5.00
N LEU A 538 14.10 0.12 -3.96
CA LEU A 538 13.59 -0.25 -2.64
C LEU A 538 12.85 0.89 -1.95
N THR A 539 13.36 2.13 -2.07
CA THR A 539 12.69 3.33 -1.54
C THR A 539 11.32 3.48 -2.19
N SER A 540 11.21 3.33 -3.51
CA SER A 540 9.95 3.40 -4.24
C SER A 540 8.96 2.32 -3.77
N ILE A 541 9.39 1.07 -3.63
CA ILE A 541 8.52 -0.03 -3.19
C ILE A 541 7.99 0.24 -1.77
N ILE A 542 8.88 0.56 -0.82
CA ILE A 542 8.49 0.80 0.57
C ILE A 542 7.56 2.02 0.67
N PHE A 543 7.87 3.12 -0.04
CA PHE A 543 7.03 4.31 -0.07
C PHE A 543 5.64 4.01 -0.66
N THR A 544 5.56 3.23 -1.75
CA THR A 544 4.28 2.87 -2.36
C THR A 544 3.43 1.97 -1.45
N CYS A 545 4.04 0.97 -0.81
CA CYS A 545 3.35 0.05 0.10
C CYS A 545 2.89 0.68 1.42
N SER A 546 3.44 1.84 1.79
CA SER A 546 3.14 2.52 3.06
C SER A 546 2.49 3.89 2.82
N VAL A 547 3.30 4.91 2.56
CA VAL A 547 2.91 6.33 2.49
C VAL A 547 1.91 6.59 1.37
N ALA A 548 2.18 6.10 0.16
CA ALA A 548 1.31 6.35 -0.98
C ALA A 548 -0.07 5.69 -0.76
N HIS A 549 -0.11 4.42 -0.38
CA HIS A 549 -1.36 3.74 -0.02
C HIS A 549 -2.11 4.49 1.10
N ALA A 550 -1.48 4.75 2.24
CA ALA A 550 -2.11 5.45 3.36
C ALA A 550 -2.75 6.79 2.96
N SER A 551 -2.03 7.60 2.18
CA SER A 551 -2.52 8.91 1.72
C SER A 551 -3.74 8.86 0.80
N THR A 552 -3.91 7.75 0.07
CA THR A 552 -5.03 7.54 -0.86
C THR A 552 -6.16 6.72 -0.24
N ASN A 553 -5.89 5.97 0.83
CA ASN A 553 -6.80 4.99 1.40
C ASN A 553 -7.57 5.51 2.64
N PHE A 554 -6.89 6.11 3.61
CA PHE A 554 -7.55 6.50 4.87
C PHE A 554 -8.46 7.73 4.83
N PRO A 555 -8.32 8.69 3.89
CA PRO A 555 -9.29 9.77 3.77
C PRO A 555 -10.63 9.32 3.14
N GLN A 556 -10.76 8.06 2.70
CA GLN A 556 -11.94 7.60 1.95
C GLN A 556 -13.26 7.82 2.66
N TYR A 557 -13.34 7.52 3.96
CA TYR A 557 -14.57 7.77 4.69
C TYR A 557 -14.89 9.27 4.75
N ASP A 558 -13.90 10.11 5.02
CA ASP A 558 -14.11 11.55 5.13
C ASP A 558 -14.59 12.21 3.81
N GLU A 559 -14.18 11.64 2.67
CA GLU A 559 -14.52 12.18 1.36
C GLU A 559 -15.78 11.55 0.75
N TYR A 560 -15.89 10.21 0.76
CA TYR A 560 -16.96 9.47 0.08
C TYR A 560 -18.23 9.30 0.92
N ALA A 561 -18.15 9.36 2.26
CA ALA A 561 -19.32 9.08 3.10
C ALA A 561 -20.40 10.17 2.99
N TYR A 562 -20.09 11.34 2.41
CA TYR A 562 -21.07 12.35 2.03
C TYR A 562 -21.04 12.57 0.51
N PRO A 563 -21.93 11.93 -0.27
CA PRO A 563 -21.87 11.95 -1.73
C PRO A 563 -21.78 13.35 -2.38
N PRO A 564 -22.45 14.42 -1.89
CA PRO A 564 -22.27 15.76 -2.47
C PRO A 564 -20.83 16.27 -2.46
N ASN A 565 -20.00 15.77 -1.54
CA ASN A 565 -18.60 16.14 -1.40
C ASN A 565 -17.70 15.49 -2.45
N TYR A 566 -17.84 14.19 -2.66
CA TYR A 566 -16.98 13.42 -3.55
C TYR A 566 -17.73 12.19 -4.11
N PRO A 567 -18.65 12.37 -5.07
CA PRO A 567 -19.60 11.33 -5.44
C PRO A 567 -18.96 10.23 -6.29
N ALA A 568 -18.84 9.01 -5.76
CA ALA A 568 -18.43 7.85 -6.57
C ALA A 568 -19.52 7.41 -7.57
N LEU A 569 -20.80 7.64 -7.23
CA LEU A 569 -21.95 7.44 -8.10
C LEU A 569 -22.67 8.77 -8.35
N MET A 570 -23.03 9.02 -9.60
CA MET A 570 -23.96 10.08 -10.01
C MET A 570 -25.04 9.47 -10.90
N ARG A 571 -26.31 9.75 -10.59
CA ARG A 571 -27.48 9.46 -11.43
C ARG A 571 -27.71 10.62 -12.40
N GLY A 572 -28.58 10.42 -13.38
CA GLY A 572 -28.91 11.46 -14.34
C GLY A 572 -27.79 11.67 -15.38
N LYS A 573 -27.75 12.86 -15.97
CA LYS A 573 -26.82 13.21 -17.05
C LYS A 573 -25.96 14.41 -16.62
N PRO A 574 -24.68 14.46 -17.04
CA PRO A 574 -23.86 15.66 -16.88
C PRO A 574 -24.52 16.87 -17.52
N PRO A 575 -24.43 18.07 -16.92
CA PRO A 575 -25.00 19.28 -17.50
C PRO A 575 -24.32 19.58 -18.84
N SER A 576 -25.12 19.85 -19.87
CA SER A 576 -24.65 20.18 -21.22
C SER A 576 -24.89 21.65 -21.60
N SER A 577 -25.43 22.45 -20.70
CA SER A 577 -25.69 23.89 -20.87
C SER A 577 -25.47 24.63 -19.55
N LYS A 578 -25.43 25.96 -19.59
CA LYS A 578 -25.31 26.84 -18.42
C LYS A 578 -26.64 27.26 -17.81
N GLU A 579 -27.73 26.57 -18.16
CA GLU A 579 -29.06 26.87 -17.63
C GLU A 579 -29.09 26.71 -16.10
N ALA A 580 -29.93 27.50 -15.44
CA ALA A 580 -30.04 27.50 -13.99
C ALA A 580 -30.72 26.21 -13.51
N LEU A 581 -30.01 25.42 -12.71
CA LEU A 581 -30.54 24.25 -12.02
C LEU A 581 -31.09 24.60 -10.64
N THR A 582 -31.85 23.67 -10.06
CA THR A 582 -32.42 23.76 -8.72
C THR A 582 -31.74 22.80 -7.75
N GLU A 583 -32.03 22.93 -6.45
CA GLU A 583 -31.60 21.97 -5.43
C GLU A 583 -32.10 20.55 -5.74
N GLN A 584 -33.35 20.44 -6.21
CA GLN A 584 -33.95 19.16 -6.53
C GLN A 584 -33.23 18.47 -7.70
N ASP A 585 -32.76 19.23 -8.69
CA ASP A 585 -31.96 18.68 -9.78
C ASP A 585 -30.66 18.04 -9.26
N VAL A 586 -30.01 18.68 -8.29
CA VAL A 586 -28.82 18.11 -7.64
C VAL A 586 -29.17 16.83 -6.89
N ILE A 587 -30.22 16.84 -6.06
CA ILE A 587 -30.67 15.65 -5.30
C ILE A 587 -30.99 14.49 -6.23
N ASN A 588 -31.64 14.76 -7.37
CA ASN A 588 -31.98 13.74 -8.38
C ASN A 588 -30.74 13.10 -9.04
N ASN A 589 -29.58 13.78 -9.01
CA ASN A 589 -28.32 13.25 -9.52
C ASN A 589 -27.51 12.47 -8.45
N LEU A 590 -27.90 12.49 -7.18
CA LEU A 590 -27.16 11.80 -6.11
C LEU A 590 -27.57 10.32 -5.98
N PRO A 591 -26.72 9.47 -5.35
CA PRO A 591 -27.12 8.11 -4.98
C PRO A 591 -28.33 8.12 -4.05
N ASP A 592 -29.14 7.06 -4.12
CA ASP A 592 -30.20 6.86 -3.12
C ASP A 592 -29.61 6.52 -1.75
N LYS A 593 -30.47 6.57 -0.72
CA LYS A 593 -30.04 6.31 0.65
C LYS A 593 -29.43 4.91 0.84
N PRO A 594 -30.04 3.80 0.36
CA PRO A 594 -29.42 2.48 0.49
C PRO A 594 -28.02 2.40 -0.12
N THR A 595 -27.83 2.95 -1.32
CA THR A 595 -26.53 2.99 -1.99
C THR A 595 -25.52 3.83 -1.19
N THR A 596 -25.97 4.96 -0.62
CA THR A 596 -25.11 5.79 0.23
C THR A 596 -24.68 5.06 1.50
N MET A 597 -25.59 4.32 2.15
CA MET A 597 -25.22 3.51 3.32
C MET A 597 -24.19 2.43 2.97
N ASP A 598 -24.33 1.78 1.81
CA ASP A 598 -23.34 0.80 1.35
C ASP A 598 -21.96 1.45 1.08
N MET A 599 -21.93 2.66 0.50
CA MET A 599 -20.69 3.45 0.36
C MET A 599 -20.07 3.77 1.71
N MET A 600 -20.86 4.23 2.68
CA MET A 600 -20.39 4.57 4.02
C MET A 600 -19.81 3.36 4.75
N ILE A 601 -20.46 2.19 4.67
CA ILE A 601 -19.98 0.96 5.31
C ILE A 601 -18.61 0.56 4.75
N VAL A 602 -18.49 0.48 3.42
CA VAL A 602 -17.26 0.00 2.79
C VAL A 602 -16.12 1.00 2.99
N THR A 603 -16.35 2.29 2.77
CA THR A 603 -15.31 3.31 2.94
C THR A 603 -14.86 3.42 4.39
N LYS A 604 -15.73 3.16 5.38
CA LYS A 604 -15.33 3.09 6.79
C LYS A 604 -14.41 1.91 7.09
N ILE A 605 -14.68 0.75 6.49
CA ILE A 605 -13.82 -0.44 6.62
C ILE A 605 -12.48 -0.18 5.93
N LEU A 606 -12.49 0.33 4.70
CA LEU A 606 -11.28 0.63 3.94
C LEU A 606 -10.41 1.69 4.64
N SER A 607 -11.03 2.64 5.34
CA SER A 607 -10.30 3.68 6.09
C SER A 607 -9.74 3.21 7.43
N SER A 608 -9.87 1.93 7.78
CA SER A 608 -9.33 1.36 9.03
C SER A 608 -7.88 0.91 8.87
N ARG A 609 -7.13 0.86 9.98
CA ARG A 609 -5.73 0.40 9.97
C ARG A 609 -5.67 -1.11 10.13
N GLY A 610 -4.98 -1.80 9.22
CA GLY A 610 -4.84 -3.26 9.28
C GLY A 610 -3.53 -3.78 9.90
N THR A 611 -2.44 -3.02 9.77
CA THR A 611 -1.12 -3.37 10.34
C THR A 611 -0.66 -2.33 11.36
N LYS A 612 0.47 -2.58 12.01
CA LYS A 612 1.18 -1.64 12.88
C LYS A 612 1.74 -0.46 12.08
N SER A 613 2.07 0.60 12.81
CA SER A 613 2.64 1.83 12.29
C SER A 613 3.99 1.57 11.60
N LEU A 614 4.34 2.42 10.65
CA LEU A 614 5.56 2.33 9.86
C LEU A 614 6.80 2.24 10.79
N GLY A 615 7.65 1.25 10.57
CA GLY A 615 8.84 0.97 11.38
C GLY A 615 8.59 0.10 12.63
N ASP A 616 7.35 -0.05 13.10
CA ASP A 616 6.96 -1.06 14.10
C ASP A 616 6.51 -2.34 13.37
N PHE A 617 7.46 -3.20 13.04
CA PHE A 617 7.20 -4.42 12.27
C PHE A 617 6.50 -5.51 13.11
N GLU A 618 5.52 -6.18 12.53
CA GLU A 618 4.82 -7.34 13.09
C GLU A 618 5.77 -8.51 13.31
N VAL A 619 6.61 -8.75 12.30
CA VAL A 619 7.57 -9.85 12.25
C VAL A 619 8.97 -9.26 12.10
N GLN A 620 9.89 -9.68 12.96
CA GLN A 620 11.29 -9.28 12.87
C GLN A 620 12.01 -10.17 11.85
N TYR A 621 12.34 -9.63 10.68
CA TYR A 621 13.15 -10.31 9.66
C TYR A 621 14.64 -9.97 9.72
N ILE A 622 14.99 -8.84 10.34
CA ILE A 622 16.37 -8.34 10.45
C ILE A 622 16.92 -8.69 11.84
N PHE A 623 18.01 -9.45 11.89
CA PHE A 623 18.61 -9.94 13.13
C PHE A 623 20.03 -9.42 13.39
N GLU A 624 20.79 -9.08 12.34
CA GLU A 624 22.15 -8.57 12.47
C GLU A 624 22.21 -7.27 13.30
N PRO A 625 23.12 -7.15 14.29
CA PRO A 625 23.17 -5.98 15.18
C PRO A 625 23.29 -4.64 14.45
N GLN A 626 24.16 -4.56 13.44
CA GLN A 626 24.35 -3.35 12.63
C GLN A 626 23.09 -2.95 11.86
N ALA A 627 22.37 -3.93 11.31
CA ALA A 627 21.14 -3.68 10.57
C ALA A 627 19.97 -3.33 11.50
N LYS A 628 19.89 -3.95 12.69
CA LYS A 628 18.92 -3.57 13.74
C LYS A 628 19.11 -2.14 14.21
N LYS A 629 20.37 -1.66 14.30
CA LYS A 629 20.66 -0.26 14.62
C LYS A 629 20.08 0.68 13.56
N VAL A 630 20.18 0.35 12.28
CA VAL A 630 19.58 1.13 11.19
C VAL A 630 18.04 1.20 11.31
N VAL A 631 17.39 0.10 11.69
CA VAL A 631 15.93 0.09 11.97
C VAL A 631 15.58 1.00 13.15
N GLU A 632 16.39 0.99 14.21
CA GLU A 632 16.17 1.86 15.38
C GLU A 632 16.34 3.34 15.05
N GLU A 633 17.34 3.70 14.25
CA GLU A 633 17.52 5.06 13.75
C GLU A 633 16.33 5.52 12.89
N PHE A 634 15.77 4.63 12.06
CA PHE A 634 14.57 4.91 11.28
C PHE A 634 13.35 5.20 12.16
N ARG A 635 13.14 4.40 13.23
CA ARG A 635 12.06 4.64 14.20
C ARG A 635 12.17 5.99 14.90
N GLN A 636 13.39 6.39 15.24
CA GLN A 636 13.65 7.69 15.85
C GLN A 636 13.34 8.83 14.88
N GLU A 637 13.75 8.72 13.61
CA GLU A 637 13.43 9.72 12.59
C GLU A 637 11.91 9.84 12.38
N LEU A 638 11.18 8.72 12.33
CA LEU A 638 9.71 8.71 12.25
C LEU A 638 9.04 9.36 13.47
N ALA A 639 9.54 9.13 14.69
CA ALA A 639 9.00 9.76 15.89
C ALA A 639 9.13 11.29 15.84
N GLU A 640 10.25 11.82 15.31
CA GLU A 640 10.41 13.25 15.11
C GLU A 640 9.49 13.80 14.01
N ILE A 641 9.30 13.06 12.91
CA ILE A 641 8.34 13.45 11.86
C ILE A 641 6.90 13.51 12.41
N SER A 642 6.50 12.56 13.25
CA SER A 642 5.17 12.58 13.90
C SER A 642 4.97 13.85 14.71
N LYS A 643 5.97 14.28 15.50
CA LYS A 643 5.91 15.56 16.24
C LYS A 643 5.72 16.75 15.30
N ILE A 644 6.47 16.79 14.19
CA ILE A 644 6.37 17.87 13.19
C ILE A 644 4.96 17.93 12.60
N ILE A 645 4.40 16.79 12.18
CA ILE A 645 3.07 16.72 11.55
C ILE A 645 1.97 17.10 12.54
N LYS A 646 2.05 16.61 13.79
CA LYS A 646 1.12 16.99 14.87
C LYS A 646 1.16 18.49 15.14
N GLU A 647 2.33 19.11 15.14
CA GLU A 647 2.46 20.56 15.31
C GLU A 647 1.86 21.33 14.13
N ARG A 648 2.17 20.93 12.88
CA ARG A 648 1.57 21.53 11.67
C ARG A 648 0.04 21.44 11.70
N ASN A 649 -0.51 20.31 12.13
CA ASN A 649 -1.94 20.07 12.20
C ASN A 649 -2.69 20.95 13.21
N LYS A 650 -2.01 21.60 14.16
CA LYS A 650 -2.63 22.62 15.03
C LYS A 650 -3.00 23.90 14.27
N ALA A 651 -2.27 24.23 13.20
CA ALA A 651 -2.48 25.42 12.39
C ALA A 651 -3.24 25.15 11.08
N ARG A 652 -3.30 23.90 10.62
CA ARG A 652 -4.01 23.51 9.39
C ARG A 652 -5.53 23.47 9.61
N ASN A 653 -6.28 23.87 8.58
CA ASN A 653 -7.74 23.86 8.60
C ASN A 653 -8.30 23.42 7.23
N PRO A 654 -8.70 22.15 7.07
CA PRO A 654 -8.70 21.08 8.08
C PRO A 654 -7.29 20.53 8.39
N PRO A 655 -7.11 19.83 9.52
CA PRO A 655 -5.93 19.01 9.77
C PRO A 655 -5.74 17.94 8.68
N TYR A 656 -4.49 17.54 8.43
CA TYR A 656 -4.13 16.43 7.54
C TYR A 656 -3.39 15.34 8.35
N PRO A 657 -4.11 14.41 9.00
CA PRO A 657 -3.51 13.43 9.90
C PRO A 657 -2.99 12.17 9.18
N PHE A 658 -3.41 11.92 7.95
CA PHE A 658 -3.27 10.63 7.27
C PHE A 658 -1.82 10.19 7.01
N LEU A 659 -0.87 11.12 7.11
CA LEU A 659 0.57 10.87 6.96
C LEU A 659 1.36 10.99 8.26
N ASP A 660 0.71 11.07 9.42
CA ASP A 660 1.40 10.85 10.69
C ASP A 660 1.98 9.42 10.70
N PRO A 661 3.30 9.22 10.93
CA PRO A 661 3.91 7.90 11.05
C PRO A 661 3.19 6.94 11.99
N GLU A 662 2.51 7.44 13.02
CA GLU A 662 1.71 6.62 13.94
C GLU A 662 0.47 6.00 13.26
N ILE A 663 0.00 6.58 12.15
CA ILE A 663 -1.17 6.14 11.39
C ILE A 663 -0.75 5.36 10.14
N VAL A 664 0.33 5.75 9.47
CA VAL A 664 0.84 5.08 8.26
C VAL A 664 1.27 3.64 8.58
N PRO A 665 0.73 2.60 7.91
CA PRO A 665 1.11 1.22 8.17
C PRO A 665 2.40 0.82 7.44
N ASN A 666 2.95 -0.35 7.80
CA ASN A 666 4.08 -0.92 7.08
C ASN A 666 3.72 -1.42 5.67
N SER A 667 2.51 -1.96 5.50
CA SER A 667 2.08 -2.64 4.28
C SER A 667 0.64 -2.33 3.91
N ILE A 668 0.30 -2.67 2.67
CA ILE A 668 -1.07 -2.65 2.15
C ILE A 668 -1.80 -3.89 2.68
N SER A 669 -2.72 -3.70 3.63
CA SER A 669 -3.43 -4.81 4.28
C SER A 669 -4.95 -4.66 4.33
N ILE A 670 -5.48 -3.54 3.82
CA ILE A 670 -6.91 -3.20 3.81
C ILE A 670 -7.35 -2.68 2.45
#